data_AF-A0A844MIJ4-F1
#
_entry.id   AF-A0A844MIJ4-F1
#
_cell.length_a   1.000
_cell.length_b   1.000
_cell.length_c   1.000
_cell.angle_alpha   90.00
_cell.angle_beta   90.00
_cell.angle_gamma   90.00
#
_symmetry.space_group_name_H-M   'P 1'
#
loop_
_entity.id
_entity.type
_entity.pdbx_description
1 polymer ?
#
loop_
_entity_poly.entity_id
_entity_poly.type
_entity_poly.pdbx_seq_one_letter_code
_entity_poly.pdbx_strand_id
1 'polypeptide(L)'
;MPIQLNGPYSQNFDTLASSGTPSNVLPPDWVFSETGTNANSTYTVGTGSSNTGDTYSFGEAGSTDRALGTLRSGNLVPTIGASFTNTTGSTITAFNVSYKGEQWRLGTSGRGADRLDFQYSTDATSLSTGTWLSVDSLDFSSPVTTGTVGALNGNSNSTVVTATITELNIPNGATFWFRWLDFDPTGADDGLAIDDFSLSPTVAPPPTVPTVTIAATDANATEAGTDPGTFRITRSGDTTNALNVNYAVAGTATGTDYTQTLTGTATILAGASSVDITITPVDDALVEGNETVTLTLVDTADYDLGATSTATVTIADNDVGPGNIRIRDIQGTAHISPLNGQGVQNVAGIVTAIASNGFYIQDPSPDNNDATSEGIFVFTGSSSPILSARTVGEAVLVTGTVSEFRPGNNSNNLTITQIGSSSSVQTLSVTAWTTAPTTITPTILGNGGRAIPTQVITNDAANGNVENAGTLFDPAQDGIDFYESLEGMLVQVNNPVTTSPTNVFGTSQEIWVLADNGVNATSRTARGGSLITSSDFNPERIQIDDLNNALVLPTVDVGARLNTITGVVNYDFNNYEVLVSSAPAVVQPSTLQREVTNLTGSNTQLTVATFNVENLDPGDGAAKFTALANAIVSNLRSPDIINLEEIQDNNGPTNDSVVDASVTFQTLINAIAAAGGPTYQYRQINPVDDTNGGEPGGNIRVGFLFNPQKVTFVDRPGGTSTSSTTVTDAGSDGIPDLSASPGLIDPTNAAFNASRKPLLASLF
;
A
#
# COMPACT_ATOMS: atom_id res chain seq x y z
N MET A 1 -46.55 -1.16 56.87
CA MET A 1 -46.57 -1.01 55.40
C MET A 1 -47.04 -2.34 54.84
N PRO A 2 -47.95 -2.44 53.87
CA PRO A 2 -48.48 -3.75 53.48
C PRO A 2 -47.39 -4.79 53.14
N ILE A 3 -47.66 -6.06 53.42
CA ILE A 3 -46.76 -7.20 53.13
C ILE A 3 -46.54 -7.27 51.62
N GLN A 4 -45.29 -7.25 51.16
CA GLN A 4 -44.98 -7.32 49.72
C GLN A 4 -45.08 -8.77 49.22
N LEU A 5 -46.11 -9.09 48.45
CA LEU A 5 -46.39 -10.44 47.96
C LEU A 5 -45.77 -10.64 46.56
N ASN A 6 -44.59 -11.28 46.52
CA ASN A 6 -43.90 -11.69 45.29
C ASN A 6 -43.95 -13.22 45.05
N GLY A 7 -44.66 -13.96 45.90
CA GLY A 7 -44.78 -15.42 45.89
C GLY A 7 -45.63 -15.92 47.08
N PRO A 8 -45.61 -17.21 47.43
CA PRO A 8 -46.30 -17.74 48.61
C PRO A 8 -45.84 -17.08 49.93
N TYR A 9 -46.78 -16.84 50.85
CA TYR A 9 -46.56 -16.24 52.17
C TYR A 9 -47.13 -17.12 53.29
N SER A 10 -46.51 -17.13 54.48
CA SER A 10 -46.97 -17.88 55.65
C SER A 10 -46.77 -17.14 56.98
N GLN A 11 -47.66 -17.33 57.95
CA GLN A 11 -47.57 -16.80 59.31
C GLN A 11 -48.11 -17.79 60.35
N ASN A 12 -47.26 -18.18 61.32
CA ASN A 12 -47.57 -19.12 62.41
C ASN A 12 -47.76 -18.45 63.78
N PHE A 13 -47.81 -17.11 63.84
CA PHE A 13 -48.00 -16.30 65.06
C PHE A 13 -47.16 -16.55 66.33
N ASP A 14 -46.19 -17.47 66.32
CA ASP A 14 -45.29 -17.82 67.46
C ASP A 14 -44.46 -16.66 68.03
N THR A 15 -44.45 -15.51 67.35
CA THR A 15 -43.80 -14.28 67.81
C THR A 15 -44.66 -13.45 68.76
N LEU A 16 -45.93 -13.80 68.94
CA LEU A 16 -46.82 -13.14 69.91
C LEU A 16 -46.35 -13.39 71.35
N ALA A 17 -46.72 -12.49 72.26
CA ALA A 17 -46.35 -12.61 73.66
C ALA A 17 -46.92 -13.91 74.30
N SER A 18 -46.06 -14.70 74.93
CA SER A 18 -46.42 -15.95 75.62
C SER A 18 -46.57 -15.82 77.14
N SER A 19 -46.21 -14.66 77.70
CA SER A 19 -46.34 -14.31 79.12
C SER A 19 -46.28 -12.79 79.32
N GLY A 20 -46.71 -12.29 80.49
CA GLY A 20 -46.54 -10.88 80.87
C GLY A 20 -47.80 -10.01 80.72
N THR A 21 -47.60 -8.69 80.59
CA THR A 21 -48.68 -7.69 80.44
C THR A 21 -49.19 -7.63 78.99
N PRO A 22 -50.41 -7.12 78.74
CA PRO A 22 -50.95 -6.97 77.38
C PRO A 22 -49.97 -6.26 76.43
N SER A 23 -49.90 -6.72 75.18
CA SER A 23 -48.91 -6.31 74.19
C SER A 23 -49.59 -5.76 72.93
N ASN A 24 -48.94 -4.86 72.21
CA ASN A 24 -49.38 -4.38 70.89
C ASN A 24 -48.44 -4.80 69.75
N VAL A 25 -47.50 -5.70 70.03
CA VAL A 25 -46.50 -6.17 69.06
C VAL A 25 -47.04 -7.41 68.35
N LEU A 26 -47.39 -7.24 67.08
CA LEU A 26 -47.86 -8.30 66.17
C LEU A 26 -46.74 -8.66 65.18
N PRO A 27 -46.84 -9.81 64.49
CA PRO A 27 -46.02 -10.06 63.32
C PRO A 27 -46.13 -8.92 62.29
N PRO A 28 -45.09 -8.69 61.46
CA PRO A 28 -45.07 -7.58 60.52
C PRO A 28 -46.36 -7.46 59.72
N ASP A 29 -47.01 -6.30 59.86
CA ASP A 29 -48.17 -5.86 59.09
C ASP A 29 -49.46 -6.69 59.24
N TRP A 30 -49.45 -7.58 60.24
CA TRP A 30 -50.66 -8.03 60.92
C TRP A 30 -51.15 -6.96 61.89
N VAL A 31 -52.46 -6.81 61.98
CA VAL A 31 -53.15 -5.82 62.80
C VAL A 31 -54.36 -6.45 63.47
N PHE A 32 -54.80 -5.86 64.58
CA PHE A 32 -56.13 -6.09 65.11
C PHE A 32 -56.82 -4.74 65.37
N SER A 33 -58.13 -4.78 65.48
CA SER A 33 -58.98 -3.64 65.80
C SER A 33 -60.05 -4.10 66.76
N GLU A 34 -60.23 -3.35 67.84
CA GLU A 34 -61.33 -3.56 68.78
C GLU A 34 -62.29 -2.38 68.72
N THR A 35 -63.58 -2.68 68.77
CA THR A 35 -64.63 -1.65 68.86
C THR A 35 -65.56 -1.95 70.02
N GLY A 36 -66.19 -0.91 70.57
CA GLY A 36 -67.14 -1.06 71.68
C GLY A 36 -66.55 -0.76 73.06
N THR A 37 -67.23 -1.25 74.10
CA THR A 37 -66.88 -0.94 75.50
C THR A 37 -65.65 -1.75 75.94
N ASN A 38 -64.64 -1.06 76.51
CA ASN A 38 -63.32 -1.60 76.87
C ASN A 38 -62.38 -1.91 75.69
N ALA A 39 -62.69 -1.43 74.48
CA ALA A 39 -61.77 -1.51 73.35
C ALA A 39 -60.44 -0.84 73.68
N ASN A 40 -59.36 -1.53 73.38
CA ASN A 40 -58.02 -1.06 73.66
C ASN A 40 -57.08 -1.34 72.46
N SER A 41 -55.80 -1.01 72.62
CA SER A 41 -54.80 -1.14 71.56
C SER A 41 -53.76 -2.23 71.86
N THR A 42 -54.07 -3.14 72.76
CA THR A 42 -53.23 -4.28 73.16
C THR A 42 -54.03 -5.58 73.06
N TYR A 43 -53.36 -6.71 72.77
CA TYR A 43 -53.93 -8.04 72.95
C TYR A 43 -53.45 -8.62 74.28
N THR A 44 -54.26 -9.50 74.88
CA THR A 44 -53.92 -10.21 76.12
C THR A 44 -53.33 -11.59 75.84
N VAL A 45 -52.36 -12.00 76.66
CA VAL A 45 -51.87 -13.39 76.68
C VAL A 45 -52.92 -14.27 77.37
N GLY A 46 -53.56 -15.17 76.63
CA GLY A 46 -54.66 -15.99 77.11
C GLY A 46 -54.39 -17.49 77.02
N THR A 47 -54.87 -18.23 78.01
CA THR A 47 -54.97 -19.71 77.99
C THR A 47 -56.41 -20.17 77.74
N GLY A 48 -57.31 -19.25 77.35
CA GLY A 48 -58.75 -19.53 77.25
C GLY A 48 -59.53 -19.43 78.56
N SER A 49 -58.84 -19.23 79.69
CA SER A 49 -59.46 -19.15 81.02
C SER A 49 -60.29 -17.88 81.26
N SER A 50 -59.92 -16.76 80.62
CA SER A 50 -60.65 -15.49 80.68
C SER A 50 -61.99 -15.55 79.95
N ASN A 51 -63.00 -14.86 80.49
CA ASN A 51 -64.29 -14.60 79.83
C ASN A 51 -64.46 -13.12 79.44
N THR A 52 -63.41 -12.32 79.62
CA THR A 52 -63.43 -10.90 79.26
C THR A 52 -63.13 -10.77 77.78
N GLY A 53 -63.94 -9.99 77.07
CA GLY A 53 -63.68 -9.77 75.64
C GLY A 53 -62.34 -9.06 75.47
N ASP A 54 -61.57 -9.51 74.48
CA ASP A 54 -60.30 -8.90 74.06
C ASP A 54 -59.84 -9.58 72.76
N THR A 55 -58.82 -9.01 72.13
CA THR A 55 -57.93 -9.73 71.22
C THR A 55 -56.93 -10.52 72.05
N TYR A 56 -56.65 -11.75 71.68
CA TYR A 56 -55.80 -12.64 72.43
C TYR A 56 -54.63 -13.15 71.59
N SER A 57 -53.46 -13.22 72.22
CA SER A 57 -52.51 -14.28 71.88
C SER A 57 -52.93 -15.50 72.68
N PHE A 58 -53.44 -16.53 72.04
CA PHE A 58 -53.82 -17.77 72.69
C PHE A 58 -52.71 -18.81 72.64
N GLY A 59 -52.66 -19.68 73.65
CA GLY A 59 -51.65 -20.73 73.79
C GLY A 59 -51.51 -21.14 75.26
N GLU A 60 -50.96 -22.33 75.52
CA GLU A 60 -50.67 -22.76 76.89
C GLU A 60 -49.72 -21.78 77.61
N ALA A 61 -49.76 -21.76 78.95
CA ALA A 61 -48.99 -20.80 79.73
C ALA A 61 -47.48 -20.93 79.47
N GLY A 62 -46.86 -19.87 78.94
CA GLY A 62 -45.44 -19.85 78.58
C GLY A 62 -45.08 -20.61 77.30
N SER A 63 -46.05 -21.16 76.57
CA SER A 63 -45.81 -21.82 75.28
C SER A 63 -45.36 -20.84 74.22
N THR A 64 -44.40 -21.23 73.38
CA THR A 64 -43.99 -20.47 72.19
C THR A 64 -44.93 -20.67 71.00
N ASP A 65 -45.71 -21.75 71.02
CA ASP A 65 -46.80 -22.01 70.07
C ASP A 65 -47.98 -21.10 70.42
N ARG A 66 -48.22 -20.09 69.58
CA ARG A 66 -49.23 -19.04 69.81
C ARG A 66 -50.16 -18.89 68.62
N ALA A 67 -51.46 -18.77 68.88
CA ALA A 67 -52.46 -18.40 67.88
C ALA A 67 -52.96 -16.96 68.09
N LEU A 68 -53.23 -16.23 67.00
CA LEU A 68 -53.85 -14.90 67.07
C LEU A 68 -55.36 -15.06 67.08
N GLY A 69 -56.03 -14.62 68.14
CA GLY A 69 -57.46 -14.86 68.28
C GLY A 69 -58.23 -13.75 68.94
N THR A 70 -59.51 -14.03 69.11
CA THR A 70 -60.51 -13.11 69.59
C THR A 70 -61.42 -13.81 70.59
N LEU A 71 -61.97 -13.00 71.50
CA LEU A 71 -63.13 -13.37 72.28
C LEU A 71 -64.03 -12.14 72.33
N ARG A 72 -65.20 -12.25 71.72
CA ARG A 72 -66.24 -11.24 71.85
C ARG A 72 -66.87 -11.28 73.25
N SER A 73 -67.24 -10.12 73.80
CA SER A 73 -67.94 -10.04 75.08
C SER A 73 -68.66 -8.71 75.25
N GLY A 74 -69.96 -8.76 75.56
CA GLY A 74 -70.78 -7.56 75.67
C GLY A 74 -70.81 -6.80 74.35
N ASN A 75 -70.36 -5.53 74.36
CA ASN A 75 -70.27 -4.71 73.14
C ASN A 75 -68.89 -4.74 72.49
N LEU A 76 -67.90 -5.43 73.07
CA LEU A 76 -66.55 -5.45 72.52
C LEU A 76 -66.50 -6.41 71.32
N VAL A 77 -66.14 -5.88 70.15
CA VAL A 77 -65.97 -6.64 68.92
C VAL A 77 -64.52 -6.53 68.45
N PRO A 78 -63.69 -7.57 68.69
CA PRO A 78 -62.35 -7.69 68.13
C PRO A 78 -62.39 -8.17 66.66
N THR A 79 -61.38 -7.77 65.89
CA THR A 79 -61.19 -8.16 64.48
C THR A 79 -59.69 -8.24 64.23
N ILE A 80 -59.22 -9.30 63.57
CA ILE A 80 -57.81 -9.52 63.25
C ILE A 80 -57.61 -9.62 61.74
N GLY A 81 -56.43 -9.26 61.23
CA GLY A 81 -56.16 -9.37 59.80
C GLY A 81 -54.83 -8.77 59.35
N ALA A 82 -54.63 -8.69 58.03
CA ALA A 82 -53.39 -8.20 57.42
C ALA A 82 -53.62 -7.53 56.06
N SER A 83 -52.67 -6.69 55.65
CA SER A 83 -52.63 -6.00 54.36
C SER A 83 -51.45 -6.47 53.51
N PHE A 84 -51.65 -6.59 52.19
CA PHE A 84 -50.67 -7.06 51.22
C PHE A 84 -50.60 -6.14 49.99
N THR A 85 -49.44 -6.04 49.33
CA THR A 85 -49.26 -5.42 48.01
C THR A 85 -48.81 -6.48 47.01
N ASN A 86 -49.44 -6.55 45.84
CA ASN A 86 -49.00 -7.41 44.74
C ASN A 86 -47.68 -6.89 44.16
N THR A 87 -46.60 -7.66 44.26
CA THR A 87 -45.30 -7.36 43.63
C THR A 87 -44.81 -8.50 42.75
N THR A 88 -45.72 -9.33 42.26
CA THR A 88 -45.43 -10.53 41.45
C THR A 88 -44.99 -10.23 40.02
N GLY A 89 -45.06 -8.98 39.56
CA GLY A 89 -44.78 -8.58 38.17
C GLY A 89 -45.97 -8.76 37.21
N SER A 90 -47.03 -9.43 37.64
CA SER A 90 -48.24 -9.70 36.86
C SER A 90 -49.50 -9.42 37.69
N THR A 91 -50.67 -9.38 37.04
CA THR A 91 -51.97 -9.34 37.73
C THR A 91 -52.22 -10.66 38.45
N ILE A 92 -52.59 -10.61 39.74
CA ILE A 92 -53.05 -11.78 40.50
C ILE A 92 -54.51 -12.06 40.15
N THR A 93 -54.80 -13.31 39.80
CA THR A 93 -56.11 -13.80 39.34
C THR A 93 -56.81 -14.74 40.32
N ALA A 94 -56.07 -15.32 41.27
CA ALA A 94 -56.61 -16.13 42.36
C ALA A 94 -55.67 -16.20 43.57
N PHE A 95 -56.21 -16.54 44.75
CA PHE A 95 -55.45 -16.89 45.95
C PHE A 95 -55.85 -18.27 46.45
N ASN A 96 -54.89 -19.12 46.76
CA ASN A 96 -55.13 -20.25 47.67
C ASN A 96 -54.82 -19.79 49.11
N VAL A 97 -55.81 -19.89 49.99
CA VAL A 97 -55.71 -19.50 51.40
C VAL A 97 -55.86 -20.75 52.27
N SER A 98 -55.03 -20.90 53.29
CA SER A 98 -55.17 -21.93 54.31
C SER A 98 -54.75 -21.40 55.67
N TYR A 99 -55.42 -21.81 56.73
CA TYR A 99 -55.01 -21.56 58.12
C TYR A 99 -55.60 -22.63 59.04
N LYS A 100 -55.06 -22.73 60.25
CA LYS A 100 -55.57 -23.58 61.32
C LYS A 100 -56.44 -22.73 62.23
N GLY A 101 -57.74 -22.99 62.25
CA GLY A 101 -58.65 -22.38 63.21
C GLY A 101 -58.60 -23.14 64.53
N GLU A 102 -58.50 -22.44 65.65
CA GLU A 102 -58.36 -23.04 66.98
C GLU A 102 -59.38 -22.50 67.99
N GLN A 103 -59.93 -23.38 68.83
CA GLN A 103 -60.84 -22.98 69.90
C GLN A 103 -60.19 -23.15 71.27
N TRP A 104 -59.97 -22.02 71.94
CA TRP A 104 -59.32 -21.90 73.23
C TRP A 104 -60.31 -21.74 74.39
N ARG A 105 -61.60 -21.48 74.13
CA ARG A 105 -62.61 -21.42 75.18
C ARG A 105 -63.98 -21.86 74.65
N LEU A 106 -64.69 -22.66 75.45
CA LEU A 106 -66.13 -22.87 75.31
C LEU A 106 -66.87 -21.89 76.22
N GLY A 107 -67.59 -20.92 75.64
CA GLY A 107 -68.36 -19.92 76.39
C GLY A 107 -69.72 -20.40 76.86
N THR A 108 -70.41 -21.22 76.07
CA THR A 108 -71.78 -21.72 76.35
C THR A 108 -71.94 -23.14 75.82
N SER A 109 -72.35 -24.06 76.69
CA SER A 109 -72.57 -25.46 76.33
C SER A 109 -73.92 -25.65 75.64
N GLY A 110 -73.95 -26.28 74.47
CA GLY A 110 -75.16 -26.64 73.74
C GLY A 110 -75.77 -25.54 72.87
N ARG A 111 -75.07 -24.42 72.59
CA ARG A 111 -75.59 -23.30 71.77
C ARG A 111 -75.49 -23.50 70.26
N GLY A 112 -74.75 -24.52 69.81
CA GLY A 112 -74.25 -24.60 68.44
C GLY A 112 -72.82 -24.08 68.35
N ALA A 113 -72.27 -23.99 67.14
CA ALA A 113 -70.92 -23.50 66.92
C ALA A 113 -70.86 -21.97 66.93
N ASP A 114 -69.79 -21.45 67.52
CA ASP A 114 -69.32 -20.10 67.30
C ASP A 114 -68.46 -20.02 66.03
N ARG A 115 -68.16 -18.83 65.51
CA ARG A 115 -67.48 -18.69 64.22
C ARG A 115 -66.60 -17.44 64.10
N LEU A 116 -65.46 -17.61 63.42
CA LEU A 116 -64.72 -16.51 62.81
C LEU A 116 -65.06 -16.42 61.33
N ASP A 117 -65.63 -15.28 60.92
CA ASP A 117 -66.04 -15.00 59.55
C ASP A 117 -64.84 -14.45 58.76
N PHE A 118 -64.43 -15.15 57.70
CA PHE A 118 -63.33 -14.71 56.84
C PHE A 118 -63.83 -13.77 55.75
N GLN A 119 -63.13 -12.64 55.59
CA GLN A 119 -63.44 -11.66 54.55
C GLN A 119 -62.18 -11.12 53.89
N TYR A 120 -62.30 -10.70 52.63
CA TYR A 120 -61.24 -10.00 51.91
C TYR A 120 -61.72 -8.67 51.31
N SER A 121 -60.78 -7.80 50.97
CA SER A 121 -61.06 -6.53 50.31
C SER A 121 -59.90 -6.11 49.41
N THR A 122 -60.21 -5.48 48.27
CA THR A 122 -59.23 -4.89 47.35
C THR A 122 -59.21 -3.36 47.40
N ASP A 123 -60.04 -2.73 48.24
CA ASP A 123 -60.15 -1.28 48.41
C ASP A 123 -60.03 -0.82 49.87
N ALA A 124 -59.91 -1.75 50.82
CA ALA A 124 -59.77 -1.43 52.23
C ALA A 124 -58.48 -0.65 52.53
N THR A 125 -58.60 0.24 53.50
CA THR A 125 -57.48 1.02 54.06
C THR A 125 -57.19 0.66 55.51
N SER A 126 -58.09 -0.07 56.17
CA SER A 126 -57.94 -0.62 57.53
C SER A 126 -58.95 -1.75 57.77
N LEU A 127 -58.83 -2.49 58.87
CA LEU A 127 -59.78 -3.56 59.23
C LEU A 127 -61.25 -3.09 59.38
N SER A 128 -61.50 -1.79 59.54
CA SER A 128 -62.84 -1.22 59.73
C SER A 128 -63.34 -0.40 58.54
N THR A 129 -62.48 -0.11 57.54
CA THR A 129 -62.80 0.78 56.42
C THR A 129 -62.50 0.10 55.08
N GLY A 130 -63.52 -0.06 54.24
CA GLY A 130 -63.43 -0.69 52.91
C GLY A 130 -64.69 -1.46 52.54
N THR A 131 -64.73 -1.98 51.32
CA THR A 131 -65.73 -2.95 50.87
C THR A 131 -65.20 -4.36 51.15
N TRP A 132 -65.88 -5.08 52.03
CA TRP A 132 -65.46 -6.42 52.46
C TRP A 132 -66.39 -7.48 51.88
N LEU A 133 -65.80 -8.50 51.25
CA LEU A 133 -66.49 -9.64 50.66
C LEU A 133 -66.25 -10.87 51.53
N SER A 134 -67.34 -11.52 51.97
CA SER A 134 -67.27 -12.77 52.71
C SER A 134 -66.86 -13.93 51.81
N VAL A 135 -66.08 -14.86 52.38
CA VAL A 135 -65.72 -16.13 51.76
C VAL A 135 -66.08 -17.24 52.75
N ASP A 136 -67.35 -17.64 52.76
CA ASP A 136 -67.90 -18.56 53.76
C ASP A 136 -67.14 -19.90 53.85
N SER A 137 -66.51 -20.35 52.75
CA SER A 137 -65.66 -21.54 52.73
C SER A 137 -64.36 -21.39 53.53
N LEU A 138 -64.00 -20.16 53.89
CA LEU A 138 -62.87 -19.82 54.76
C LEU A 138 -63.31 -19.43 56.17
N ASP A 139 -64.58 -19.58 56.55
CA ASP A 139 -65.00 -19.35 57.93
C ASP A 139 -64.55 -20.50 58.85
N PHE A 140 -64.08 -20.17 60.06
CA PHE A 140 -63.74 -21.17 61.07
C PHE A 140 -64.88 -21.33 62.07
N SER A 141 -65.53 -22.50 62.10
CA SER A 141 -66.56 -22.84 63.08
C SER A 141 -65.96 -23.64 64.25
N SER A 142 -66.30 -23.26 65.49
CA SER A 142 -65.80 -23.88 66.72
C SER A 142 -66.08 -25.40 66.76
N PRO A 143 -65.07 -26.27 66.92
CA PRO A 143 -65.27 -27.73 66.89
C PRO A 143 -65.95 -28.30 68.15
N VAL A 144 -65.85 -27.63 69.29
CA VAL A 144 -66.46 -28.07 70.57
C VAL A 144 -67.68 -27.21 70.86
N THR A 145 -68.87 -27.82 70.86
CA THR A 145 -70.14 -27.10 71.07
C THR A 145 -70.89 -27.56 72.33
N THR A 146 -70.39 -28.59 73.02
CA THR A 146 -70.97 -29.15 74.25
C THR A 146 -69.85 -29.53 75.21
N GLY A 147 -70.15 -29.59 76.52
CA GLY A 147 -69.16 -29.90 77.56
C GLY A 147 -69.08 -28.84 78.66
N THR A 148 -67.98 -28.85 79.42
CA THR A 148 -67.72 -27.89 80.49
C THR A 148 -67.36 -26.53 79.91
N VAL A 149 -68.11 -25.49 80.28
CA VAL A 149 -67.81 -24.10 79.93
C VAL A 149 -66.49 -23.68 80.59
N GLY A 150 -65.58 -23.10 79.82
CA GLY A 150 -64.25 -22.68 80.28
C GLY A 150 -63.15 -22.88 79.24
N ALA A 151 -61.90 -22.89 79.73
CA ALA A 151 -60.72 -23.03 78.89
C ALA A 151 -60.68 -24.38 78.16
N LEU A 152 -60.26 -24.32 76.90
CA LEU A 152 -59.91 -25.43 76.03
C LEU A 152 -58.46 -25.25 75.56
N ASN A 153 -57.83 -26.32 75.11
CA ASN A 153 -56.53 -26.24 74.44
C ASN A 153 -56.79 -26.23 72.91
N GLY A 154 -56.55 -25.08 72.27
CA GLY A 154 -56.80 -24.88 70.84
C GLY A 154 -56.01 -25.81 69.93
N ASN A 155 -54.80 -26.21 70.35
CA ASN A 155 -53.97 -27.16 69.60
C ASN A 155 -54.69 -28.51 69.41
N SER A 156 -55.47 -28.93 70.41
CA SER A 156 -56.26 -30.16 70.36
C SER A 156 -57.68 -29.96 69.81
N ASN A 157 -58.18 -28.72 69.79
CA ASN A 157 -59.53 -28.35 69.38
C ASN A 157 -59.46 -27.39 68.19
N SER A 158 -58.91 -27.88 67.08
CA SER A 158 -58.63 -27.10 65.88
C SER A 158 -59.09 -27.79 64.60
N THR A 159 -59.16 -27.03 63.50
CA THR A 159 -59.44 -27.54 62.14
C THR A 159 -58.68 -26.70 61.12
N VAL A 160 -58.08 -27.35 60.11
CA VAL A 160 -57.50 -26.65 58.96
C VAL A 160 -58.63 -26.18 58.04
N VAL A 161 -58.67 -24.89 57.77
CA VAL A 161 -59.61 -24.22 56.87
C VAL A 161 -58.85 -23.80 55.62
N THR A 162 -59.31 -24.21 54.44
CA THR A 162 -58.66 -23.85 53.17
C THR A 162 -59.67 -23.70 52.03
N ALA A 163 -59.44 -22.70 51.18
CA ALA A 163 -60.19 -22.48 49.96
C ALA A 163 -59.38 -21.64 48.95
N THR A 164 -59.85 -21.63 47.70
CA THR A 164 -59.32 -20.75 46.67
C THR A 164 -60.30 -19.62 46.38
N ILE A 165 -59.83 -18.38 46.44
CA ILE A 165 -60.54 -17.18 46.01
C ILE A 165 -60.18 -16.97 44.53
N THR A 166 -61.16 -17.03 43.63
CA THR A 166 -60.98 -16.89 42.18
C THR A 166 -61.51 -15.57 41.64
N GLU A 167 -61.33 -15.33 40.34
CA GLU A 167 -61.86 -14.15 39.62
C GLU A 167 -61.34 -12.81 40.17
N LEU A 168 -60.11 -12.82 40.68
CA LEU A 168 -59.45 -11.61 41.15
C LEU A 168 -58.86 -10.82 39.97
N ASN A 169 -58.77 -9.51 40.14
CA ASN A 169 -58.07 -8.61 39.24
C ASN A 169 -57.26 -7.62 40.09
N ILE A 170 -56.14 -8.09 40.63
CA ILE A 170 -55.26 -7.28 41.48
C ILE A 170 -53.99 -6.98 40.68
N PRO A 171 -53.87 -5.80 40.04
CA PRO A 171 -52.70 -5.45 39.23
C PRO A 171 -51.40 -5.45 40.04
N ASN A 172 -50.27 -5.60 39.37
CA ASN A 172 -48.97 -5.39 40.00
C ASN A 172 -48.91 -3.96 40.59
N GLY A 173 -48.54 -3.84 41.86
CA GLY A 173 -48.54 -2.62 42.66
C GLY A 173 -49.83 -2.35 43.45
N ALA A 174 -50.92 -3.09 43.25
CA ALA A 174 -52.18 -2.89 43.99
C ALA A 174 -52.13 -3.52 45.40
N THR A 175 -52.87 -2.92 46.35
CA THR A 175 -52.98 -3.39 47.75
C THR A 175 -54.31 -4.09 48.00
N PHE A 176 -54.32 -5.11 48.87
CA PHE A 176 -55.51 -5.88 49.27
C PHE A 176 -55.40 -6.34 50.74
N TRP A 177 -56.50 -6.78 51.34
CA TRP A 177 -56.60 -7.11 52.77
C TRP A 177 -57.38 -8.40 53.03
N PHE A 178 -57.05 -9.07 54.14
CA PHE A 178 -57.83 -10.15 54.74
C PHE A 178 -58.18 -9.82 56.19
N ARG A 179 -59.35 -10.26 56.66
CA ARG A 179 -59.76 -10.17 58.06
C ARG A 179 -60.59 -11.35 58.52
N TRP A 180 -60.57 -11.58 59.84
CA TRP A 180 -61.45 -12.49 60.55
C TRP A 180 -62.28 -11.69 61.55
N LEU A 181 -63.60 -11.82 61.43
CA LEU A 181 -64.56 -11.14 62.29
C LEU A 181 -65.25 -12.16 63.20
N ASP A 182 -65.25 -11.89 64.49
CA ASP A 182 -65.92 -12.73 65.49
C ASP A 182 -67.45 -12.61 65.38
N PHE A 183 -68.11 -13.71 65.00
CA PHE A 183 -69.56 -13.80 64.90
C PHE A 183 -70.18 -13.69 66.31
N ASP A 184 -71.41 -13.16 66.42
CA ASP A 184 -72.09 -12.96 67.71
C ASP A 184 -73.21 -13.97 67.90
N PRO A 185 -72.93 -15.22 68.34
CA PRO A 185 -73.96 -16.16 68.71
C PRO A 185 -74.68 -15.73 70.00
N THR A 186 -75.91 -16.22 70.19
CA THR A 186 -76.60 -16.00 71.47
C THR A 186 -75.89 -16.75 72.60
N GLY A 187 -75.42 -16.03 73.62
CA GLY A 187 -74.75 -16.60 74.80
C GLY A 187 -73.42 -15.92 75.08
N ALA A 188 -72.58 -16.55 75.90
CA ALA A 188 -71.18 -16.14 76.00
C ALA A 188 -70.38 -16.78 74.86
N ASP A 189 -69.56 -15.97 74.19
CA ASP A 189 -68.74 -16.33 73.04
C ASP A 189 -67.59 -17.29 73.39
N ASP A 190 -67.13 -17.98 72.37
CA ASP A 190 -65.97 -18.85 72.42
C ASP A 190 -64.69 -18.05 72.15
N GLY A 191 -63.57 -18.55 72.66
CA GLY A 191 -62.26 -17.97 72.35
C GLY A 191 -61.76 -18.64 71.08
N LEU A 192 -61.77 -17.95 69.95
CA LEU A 192 -61.40 -18.50 68.65
C LEU A 192 -60.12 -17.84 68.14
N ALA A 193 -59.29 -18.58 67.42
CA ALA A 193 -58.02 -18.10 66.92
C ALA A 193 -57.69 -18.64 65.54
N ILE A 194 -56.74 -17.97 64.88
CA ILE A 194 -56.08 -18.45 63.67
C ILE A 194 -54.61 -18.71 63.97
N ASP A 195 -54.11 -19.75 63.33
CA ASP A 195 -52.72 -20.17 63.36
C ASP A 195 -52.30 -20.72 61.98
N ASP A 196 -51.00 -20.89 61.72
CA ASP A 196 -50.45 -21.50 60.51
C ASP A 196 -51.07 -20.95 59.19
N PHE A 197 -51.27 -19.63 59.10
CA PHE A 197 -51.81 -18.97 57.92
C PHE A 197 -50.87 -19.13 56.74
N SER A 198 -51.41 -19.39 55.55
CA SER A 198 -50.70 -19.39 54.28
C SER A 198 -51.55 -18.82 53.15
N LEU A 199 -50.85 -18.17 52.23
CA LEU A 199 -51.42 -17.48 51.07
C LEU A 199 -50.54 -17.73 49.85
N SER A 200 -51.09 -18.31 48.78
CA SER A 200 -50.38 -18.53 47.52
C SER A 200 -51.10 -17.87 46.34
N PRO A 201 -50.48 -16.88 45.64
CA PRO A 201 -51.09 -16.21 44.49
C PRO A 201 -50.97 -17.03 43.19
N THR A 202 -51.98 -16.91 42.32
CA THR A 202 -51.93 -17.30 40.90
C THR A 202 -51.87 -16.03 40.04
N VAL A 203 -50.98 -15.96 39.05
CA VAL A 203 -50.75 -14.75 38.22
C VAL A 203 -51.00 -14.98 36.73
N ALA A 204 -51.33 -13.91 36.00
CA ALA A 204 -51.46 -13.93 34.54
C ALA A 204 -50.07 -14.01 33.83
N PRO A 205 -49.98 -14.63 32.63
CA PRO A 205 -48.75 -14.61 31.83
C PRO A 205 -48.42 -13.19 31.32
N PRO A 206 -47.13 -12.83 31.15
CA PRO A 206 -46.72 -11.53 30.62
C PRO A 206 -47.07 -11.37 29.12
N PRO A 207 -47.23 -10.12 28.61
CA PRO A 207 -47.44 -9.87 27.18
C PRO A 207 -46.19 -10.18 26.34
N THR A 208 -46.37 -10.67 25.11
CA THR A 208 -45.28 -11.04 24.18
C THR A 208 -44.99 -9.91 23.16
N VAL A 209 -43.72 -9.51 23.00
CA VAL A 209 -43.26 -8.56 21.97
C VAL A 209 -42.62 -9.30 20.77
N PRO A 210 -42.48 -8.68 19.58
CA PRO A 210 -41.77 -9.26 18.44
C PRO A 210 -40.28 -9.48 18.72
N THR A 211 -39.63 -10.40 18.00
CA THR A 211 -38.17 -10.61 18.01
C THR A 211 -37.54 -10.09 16.71
N VAL A 212 -36.44 -9.35 16.78
CA VAL A 212 -35.78 -8.74 15.61
C VAL A 212 -34.37 -9.28 15.38
N THR A 213 -34.03 -9.59 14.13
CA THR A 213 -32.69 -9.99 13.68
C THR A 213 -32.20 -9.17 12.50
N ILE A 214 -30.89 -9.16 12.26
CA ILE A 214 -30.27 -8.57 11.07
C ILE A 214 -29.36 -9.60 10.37
N ALA A 215 -29.26 -9.49 9.05
CA ALA A 215 -28.27 -10.19 8.24
C ALA A 215 -27.80 -9.30 7.08
N ALA A 216 -26.55 -9.43 6.65
CA ALA A 216 -26.10 -8.92 5.35
C ALA A 216 -26.52 -9.94 4.29
N THR A 217 -27.61 -9.67 3.57
CA THR A 217 -28.09 -10.55 2.50
C THR A 217 -27.25 -10.45 1.24
N ASP A 218 -26.56 -9.31 1.09
CA ASP A 218 -25.39 -9.17 0.26
C ASP A 218 -24.30 -8.49 1.08
N ALA A 219 -23.19 -9.18 1.31
CA ALA A 219 -22.12 -8.73 2.19
C ALA A 219 -20.95 -8.08 1.44
N ASN A 220 -20.93 -8.14 0.09
CA ASN A 220 -19.83 -7.63 -0.71
C ASN A 220 -20.34 -6.56 -1.66
N ALA A 221 -19.90 -5.34 -1.45
CA ALA A 221 -20.08 -4.21 -2.36
C ALA A 221 -18.74 -3.92 -3.04
N THR A 222 -18.76 -3.27 -4.21
CA THR A 222 -17.54 -2.76 -4.84
C THR A 222 -17.76 -1.45 -5.58
N GLU A 223 -16.76 -0.59 -5.52
CA GLU A 223 -16.69 0.63 -6.31
C GLU A 223 -16.59 0.33 -7.81
N ALA A 224 -15.92 -0.78 -8.17
CA ALA A 224 -15.82 -1.24 -9.55
C ALA A 224 -17.20 -1.53 -10.16
N GLY A 225 -17.68 -0.61 -11.00
CA GLY A 225 -19.01 -0.74 -11.60
C GLY A 225 -20.17 -0.56 -10.63
N THR A 226 -19.91 -0.12 -9.39
CA THR A 226 -20.88 0.23 -8.33
C THR A 226 -21.83 -0.91 -7.92
N ASP A 227 -21.29 -2.06 -7.55
CA ASP A 227 -22.06 -3.19 -7.01
C ASP A 227 -22.45 -2.93 -5.53
N PRO A 228 -23.75 -2.89 -5.15
CA PRO A 228 -24.16 -2.53 -3.81
C PRO A 228 -24.21 -3.71 -2.82
N GLY A 229 -23.93 -3.44 -1.54
CA GLY A 229 -24.21 -4.37 -0.45
C GLY A 229 -25.60 -4.15 0.16
N THR A 230 -26.17 -5.14 0.85
CA THR A 230 -27.52 -5.01 1.44
C THR A 230 -27.65 -5.71 2.78
N PHE A 231 -28.13 -4.96 3.78
CA PHE A 231 -28.63 -5.49 5.05
C PHE A 231 -30.14 -5.74 4.98
N ARG A 232 -30.59 -6.80 5.65
CA ARG A 232 -32.01 -7.09 5.89
C ARG A 232 -32.26 -7.23 7.38
N ILE A 233 -33.13 -6.37 7.90
CA ILE A 233 -33.65 -6.47 9.27
C ILE A 233 -34.99 -7.21 9.20
N THR A 234 -35.16 -8.25 10.02
CA THR A 234 -36.33 -9.13 10.02
C THR A 234 -36.97 -9.16 11.41
N ARG A 235 -38.29 -9.16 11.48
CA ARG A 235 -39.05 -9.42 12.72
C ARG A 235 -39.82 -10.74 12.65
N SER A 236 -39.95 -11.42 13.78
CA SER A 236 -40.89 -12.52 14.02
C SER A 236 -41.85 -12.16 15.17
N GLY A 237 -43.06 -12.71 15.17
CA GLY A 237 -44.13 -12.32 16.10
C GLY A 237 -45.16 -11.40 15.46
N ASP A 238 -45.70 -10.44 16.23
CA ASP A 238 -46.77 -9.55 15.74
C ASP A 238 -46.29 -8.62 14.62
N THR A 239 -47.02 -8.60 13.51
CA THR A 239 -46.77 -7.72 12.35
C THR A 239 -47.83 -6.64 12.16
N THR A 240 -48.83 -6.57 13.03
CA THR A 240 -50.01 -5.73 12.85
C THR A 240 -49.67 -4.24 12.78
N ASN A 241 -48.75 -3.79 13.64
CA ASN A 241 -48.28 -2.41 13.67
C ASN A 241 -46.91 -2.27 12.98
N ALA A 242 -46.55 -1.04 12.56
CA ALA A 242 -45.18 -0.76 12.14
C ALA A 242 -44.22 -0.84 13.34
N LEU A 243 -42.98 -1.24 13.10
CA LEU A 243 -41.94 -1.38 14.11
C LEU A 243 -40.72 -0.52 13.71
N ASN A 244 -40.35 0.42 14.57
CA ASN A 244 -39.11 1.19 14.42
C ASN A 244 -37.99 0.41 15.10
N VAL A 245 -37.02 -0.04 14.32
CA VAL A 245 -35.85 -0.78 14.80
C VAL A 245 -34.66 0.17 14.85
N ASN A 246 -34.03 0.26 16.02
CA ASN A 246 -32.84 1.08 16.25
C ASN A 246 -31.57 0.27 15.96
N TYR A 247 -30.58 0.91 15.34
CA TYR A 247 -29.26 0.33 15.12
C TYR A 247 -28.13 1.37 15.28
N ALA A 248 -26.96 0.91 15.69
CA ALA A 248 -25.72 1.66 15.68
C ALA A 248 -24.93 1.35 14.39
N VAL A 249 -24.25 2.36 13.84
CA VAL A 249 -23.37 2.25 12.67
C VAL A 249 -21.91 2.26 13.14
N ALA A 250 -21.12 1.33 12.65
CA ALA A 250 -19.67 1.25 12.83
C ALA A 250 -19.02 0.79 11.52
N GLY A 251 -17.69 0.61 11.52
CA GLY A 251 -16.92 0.22 10.34
C GLY A 251 -15.81 1.21 10.03
N THR A 252 -15.11 1.00 8.92
CA THR A 252 -14.07 1.92 8.42
C THR A 252 -14.63 2.89 7.38
N ALA A 253 -15.64 2.46 6.59
CA ALA A 253 -16.31 3.31 5.63
C ALA A 253 -17.17 4.37 6.32
N THR A 254 -17.07 5.58 5.81
CA THR A 254 -17.70 6.81 6.24
C THR A 254 -18.76 7.28 5.23
N GLY A 255 -19.37 8.44 5.48
CA GLY A 255 -20.45 8.96 4.63
C GLY A 255 -20.00 9.51 3.27
N THR A 256 -18.70 9.49 2.96
CA THR A 256 -18.17 9.78 1.61
C THR A 256 -18.16 8.54 0.73
N ASP A 257 -18.09 7.35 1.34
CA ASP A 257 -17.72 6.10 0.65
C ASP A 257 -18.97 5.32 0.19
N TYR A 258 -20.16 5.76 0.64
CA TYR A 258 -21.45 5.29 0.15
C TYR A 258 -22.50 6.41 0.14
N THR A 259 -23.48 6.30 -0.75
CA THR A 259 -24.46 7.38 -1.00
C THR A 259 -25.60 7.47 0.01
N GLN A 260 -25.87 6.42 0.78
CA GLN A 260 -26.99 6.39 1.72
C GLN A 260 -26.68 7.09 3.05
N THR A 261 -27.64 7.87 3.55
CA THR A 261 -27.55 8.42 4.92
C THR A 261 -28.10 7.41 5.93
N LEU A 262 -27.22 6.83 6.75
CA LEU A 262 -27.60 5.92 7.83
C LEU A 262 -28.04 6.72 9.07
N THR A 263 -29.34 6.74 9.36
CA THR A 263 -29.95 7.57 10.43
C THR A 263 -29.99 6.89 11.80
N GLY A 264 -29.53 5.65 11.91
CA GLY A 264 -29.60 4.82 13.12
C GLY A 264 -30.98 4.21 13.40
N THR A 265 -31.92 4.34 12.47
CA THR A 265 -33.26 3.76 12.58
C THR A 265 -33.75 3.21 11.24
N ALA A 266 -34.48 2.10 11.27
CA ALA A 266 -35.18 1.52 10.13
C ALA A 266 -36.59 1.07 10.52
N THR A 267 -37.58 1.38 9.69
CA THR A 267 -38.98 1.06 9.97
C THR A 267 -39.41 -0.18 9.18
N ILE A 268 -39.80 -1.24 9.88
CA ILE A 268 -40.56 -2.34 9.29
C ILE A 268 -42.03 -1.91 9.27
N LEU A 269 -42.59 -1.73 8.07
CA LEU A 269 -43.96 -1.26 7.90
C LEU A 269 -45.01 -2.24 8.47
N ALA A 270 -46.20 -1.74 8.78
CA ALA A 270 -47.33 -2.57 9.19
C ALA A 270 -47.62 -3.66 8.15
N GLY A 271 -47.81 -4.89 8.60
CA GLY A 271 -47.97 -6.09 7.76
C GLY A 271 -46.68 -6.65 7.15
N ALA A 272 -45.55 -5.92 7.16
CA ALA A 272 -44.27 -6.41 6.66
C ALA A 272 -43.51 -7.18 7.74
N SER A 273 -42.68 -8.14 7.35
CA SER A 273 -41.78 -8.89 8.24
C SER A 273 -40.33 -8.46 8.16
N SER A 274 -39.97 -7.60 7.20
CA SER A 274 -38.58 -7.12 7.04
C SER A 274 -38.49 -5.75 6.39
N VAL A 275 -37.31 -5.15 6.47
CA VAL A 275 -36.89 -3.94 5.75
C VAL A 275 -35.44 -4.10 5.33
N ASP A 276 -35.10 -3.58 4.15
CA ASP A 276 -33.75 -3.61 3.60
C ASP A 276 -33.06 -2.25 3.73
N ILE A 277 -31.75 -2.27 3.98
CA ILE A 277 -30.87 -1.11 3.95
C ILE A 277 -29.76 -1.44 2.95
N THR A 278 -29.76 -0.75 1.81
CA THR A 278 -28.77 -0.93 0.74
C THR A 278 -27.63 0.06 0.93
N ILE A 279 -26.38 -0.42 0.78
CA ILE A 279 -25.15 0.36 0.77
C ILE A 279 -24.66 0.40 -0.67
N THR A 280 -24.75 1.56 -1.31
CA THR A 280 -24.25 1.81 -2.66
C THR A 280 -22.94 2.58 -2.58
N PRO A 281 -21.80 1.94 -2.90
CA PRO A 281 -20.49 2.58 -2.88
C PRO A 281 -20.40 3.81 -3.77
N VAL A 282 -19.51 4.74 -3.41
CA VAL A 282 -19.11 5.86 -4.24
C VAL A 282 -17.76 5.51 -4.87
N ASP A 283 -17.75 5.24 -6.17
CA ASP A 283 -16.52 5.05 -6.95
C ASP A 283 -15.78 6.39 -7.07
N ASP A 284 -14.56 6.47 -6.55
CA ASP A 284 -13.74 7.67 -6.64
C ASP A 284 -12.35 7.44 -7.27
N ALA A 285 -11.30 8.06 -6.76
CA ALA A 285 -9.94 7.92 -7.29
C ALA A 285 -8.91 7.74 -6.16
N LEU A 286 -9.37 7.57 -4.92
CA LEU A 286 -8.56 7.46 -3.73
C LEU A 286 -8.27 6.00 -3.44
N VAL A 287 -7.00 5.70 -3.17
CA VAL A 287 -6.60 4.37 -2.74
C VAL A 287 -6.81 4.27 -1.25
N GLU A 288 -7.88 3.62 -0.85
CA GLU A 288 -8.35 3.53 0.54
C GLU A 288 -8.27 2.10 1.08
N GLY A 289 -8.20 1.11 0.17
CA GLY A 289 -8.31 -0.30 0.47
C GLY A 289 -9.74 -0.71 0.85
N ASN A 290 -9.97 -2.01 1.07
CA ASN A 290 -11.32 -2.47 1.38
C ASN A 290 -11.82 -1.92 2.72
N GLU A 291 -13.00 -1.32 2.69
CA GLU A 291 -13.65 -0.73 3.85
C GLU A 291 -14.88 -1.52 4.30
N THR A 292 -15.41 -1.21 5.48
CA THR A 292 -16.55 -1.94 6.05
C THR A 292 -17.61 -0.99 6.58
N VAL A 293 -18.88 -1.40 6.46
CA VAL A 293 -20.04 -0.84 7.15
C VAL A 293 -20.62 -1.94 8.04
N THR A 294 -20.79 -1.68 9.32
CA THR A 294 -21.34 -2.62 10.31
C THR A 294 -22.56 -2.02 10.99
N LEU A 295 -23.69 -2.74 10.97
CA LEU A 295 -24.91 -2.37 11.66
C LEU A 295 -25.14 -3.30 12.86
N THR A 296 -25.33 -2.72 14.04
CA THR A 296 -25.67 -3.45 15.28
C THR A 296 -27.03 -3.00 15.81
N LEU A 297 -27.98 -3.91 15.91
CA LEU A 297 -29.31 -3.68 16.45
C LEU A 297 -29.25 -3.34 17.95
N VAL A 298 -30.13 -2.45 18.39
CA VAL A 298 -30.26 -2.01 19.79
C VAL A 298 -31.59 -2.51 20.35
N ASP A 299 -31.54 -3.13 21.54
CA ASP A 299 -32.70 -3.69 22.24
C ASP A 299 -33.62 -2.60 22.82
N THR A 300 -34.94 -2.83 22.86
CA THR A 300 -35.93 -1.84 23.35
C THR A 300 -37.12 -2.51 24.06
N ALA A 301 -38.02 -1.71 24.65
CA ALA A 301 -39.24 -2.27 25.23
C ALA A 301 -40.27 -2.75 24.19
N ASP A 302 -40.10 -2.37 22.91
CA ASP A 302 -41.06 -2.66 21.84
C ASP A 302 -40.75 -3.97 21.10
N TYR A 303 -39.55 -4.52 21.26
CA TYR A 303 -39.10 -5.79 20.67
C TYR A 303 -37.86 -6.32 21.38
N ASP A 304 -37.69 -7.64 21.35
CA ASP A 304 -36.46 -8.30 21.82
C ASP A 304 -35.50 -8.57 20.65
N LEU A 305 -34.20 -8.62 20.90
CA LEU A 305 -33.22 -9.06 19.90
C LEU A 305 -33.17 -10.60 19.75
N GLY A 306 -33.07 -11.06 18.51
CA GLY A 306 -32.82 -12.47 18.18
C GLY A 306 -31.33 -12.83 18.16
N ALA A 307 -31.02 -14.04 17.69
CA ALA A 307 -29.66 -14.59 17.71
C ALA A 307 -28.62 -13.79 16.90
N THR A 308 -29.05 -13.09 15.84
CA THR A 308 -28.18 -12.22 15.03
C THR A 308 -28.58 -10.77 15.19
N SER A 309 -27.76 -10.01 15.91
CA SER A 309 -27.95 -8.59 16.17
C SER A 309 -26.91 -7.69 15.51
N THR A 310 -25.93 -8.26 14.80
CA THR A 310 -24.91 -7.51 14.05
C THR A 310 -24.72 -8.10 12.66
N ALA A 311 -24.50 -7.25 11.67
CA ALA A 311 -24.14 -7.63 10.30
C ALA A 311 -23.12 -6.64 9.72
N THR A 312 -22.30 -7.11 8.79
CA THR A 312 -21.27 -6.30 8.11
C THR A 312 -21.38 -6.44 6.59
N VAL A 313 -21.22 -5.33 5.89
CA VAL A 313 -20.98 -5.22 4.44
C VAL A 313 -19.55 -4.70 4.25
N THR A 314 -18.80 -5.30 3.35
CA THR A 314 -17.47 -4.84 2.93
C THR A 314 -17.58 -4.13 1.58
N ILE A 315 -17.00 -2.93 1.45
CA ILE A 315 -16.85 -2.19 0.21
C ILE A 315 -15.43 -2.46 -0.32
N ALA A 316 -15.33 -3.05 -1.51
CA ALA A 316 -14.05 -3.28 -2.17
C ALA A 316 -13.66 -2.09 -3.03
N ASP A 317 -12.54 -1.47 -2.66
CA ASP A 317 -11.83 -0.42 -3.39
C ASP A 317 -11.30 -0.95 -4.72
N ASN A 318 -11.43 -0.15 -5.78
CA ASN A 318 -10.96 -0.46 -7.13
C ASN A 318 -9.76 0.38 -7.57
N ASP A 319 -9.31 1.32 -6.74
CA ASP A 319 -8.15 2.15 -7.02
C ASP A 319 -6.84 1.46 -6.65
N VAL A 320 -5.81 1.73 -7.45
CA VAL A 320 -4.47 1.17 -7.27
C VAL A 320 -3.45 2.29 -7.20
N GLY A 321 -2.63 2.24 -6.14
CA GLY A 321 -1.57 3.22 -5.88
C GLY A 321 -0.17 2.68 -6.16
N PRO A 322 0.86 3.55 -6.05
CA PRO A 322 2.26 3.14 -6.09
C PRO A 322 2.57 2.04 -5.08
N GLY A 323 3.31 1.02 -5.52
CA GLY A 323 3.86 0.00 -4.64
C GLY A 323 4.99 0.53 -3.76
N ASN A 324 5.41 -0.28 -2.79
CA ASN A 324 6.50 0.05 -1.87
C ASN A 324 7.87 0.11 -2.56
N ILE A 325 8.07 -0.68 -3.61
CA ILE A 325 9.32 -0.69 -4.39
C ILE A 325 9.24 0.42 -5.44
N ARG A 326 10.24 1.29 -5.43
CA ARG A 326 10.38 2.43 -6.34
C ARG A 326 11.53 2.20 -7.30
N ILE A 327 11.64 3.06 -8.32
CA ILE A 327 12.65 2.89 -9.38
C ILE A 327 14.06 2.90 -8.80
N ARG A 328 14.38 3.82 -7.89
CA ARG A 328 15.63 3.84 -7.12
C ARG A 328 15.97 2.54 -6.38
N ASP A 329 14.98 1.79 -5.91
CA ASP A 329 15.21 0.52 -5.20
C ASP A 329 15.55 -0.60 -6.18
N ILE A 330 15.05 -0.49 -7.42
CA ILE A 330 15.38 -1.38 -8.53
C ILE A 330 16.76 -1.07 -9.06
N GLN A 331 17.06 0.20 -9.30
CA GLN A 331 18.37 0.63 -9.79
C GLN A 331 19.46 0.35 -8.73
N GLY A 332 19.26 0.83 -7.50
CA GLY A 332 20.22 0.68 -6.43
C GLY A 332 21.48 1.52 -6.65
N THR A 333 22.52 1.26 -5.85
CA THR A 333 23.81 1.97 -5.88
C THR A 333 24.92 1.05 -6.40
N ALA A 334 24.68 0.40 -7.54
CA ALA A 334 25.61 -0.51 -8.20
C ALA A 334 25.23 -0.66 -9.69
N HIS A 335 26.16 -1.13 -10.52
CA HIS A 335 25.93 -1.45 -11.94
C HIS A 335 25.05 -2.69 -12.19
N ILE A 336 24.67 -3.40 -11.12
CA ILE A 336 23.77 -4.55 -11.20
C ILE A 336 22.68 -4.35 -10.17
N SER A 337 21.43 -4.39 -10.63
CA SER A 337 20.25 -4.24 -9.80
C SER A 337 20.26 -5.22 -8.61
N PRO A 338 20.02 -4.74 -7.37
CA PRO A 338 19.82 -5.62 -6.22
C PRO A 338 18.55 -6.48 -6.34
N LEU A 339 17.66 -6.14 -7.28
CA LEU A 339 16.41 -6.84 -7.54
C LEU A 339 16.43 -7.66 -8.84
N ASN A 340 17.59 -7.84 -9.47
CA ASN A 340 17.70 -8.66 -10.69
C ASN A 340 17.07 -10.06 -10.49
N GLY A 341 16.14 -10.42 -11.39
CA GLY A 341 15.37 -11.66 -11.36
C GLY A 341 14.18 -11.68 -10.40
N GLN A 342 13.93 -10.60 -9.64
CA GLN A 342 12.81 -10.49 -8.70
C GLN A 342 11.57 -9.86 -9.35
N GLY A 343 10.40 -10.23 -8.83
CA GLY A 343 9.13 -9.60 -9.20
C GLY A 343 8.89 -8.30 -8.42
N VAL A 344 8.48 -7.26 -9.11
CA VAL A 344 8.09 -5.96 -8.56
C VAL A 344 6.64 -5.64 -8.92
N GLN A 345 5.94 -4.93 -8.03
CA GLN A 345 4.51 -4.63 -8.19
C GLN A 345 4.27 -3.13 -8.09
N ASN A 346 3.44 -2.62 -9.01
CA ASN A 346 2.96 -1.25 -9.07
C ASN A 346 4.08 -0.20 -8.97
N VAL A 347 5.20 -0.43 -9.64
CA VAL A 347 6.31 0.53 -9.71
C VAL A 347 5.82 1.77 -10.44
N ALA A 348 5.77 2.88 -9.72
CA ALA A 348 5.21 4.12 -10.23
C ALA A 348 6.23 4.89 -11.08
N GLY A 349 5.78 5.45 -12.20
CA GLY A 349 6.58 6.34 -13.02
C GLY A 349 5.76 7.06 -14.09
N ILE A 350 6.33 8.14 -14.62
CA ILE A 350 5.80 8.89 -15.77
C ILE A 350 6.59 8.50 -17.00
N VAL A 351 5.91 8.17 -18.09
CA VAL A 351 6.54 7.83 -19.37
C VAL A 351 7.30 9.05 -19.92
N THR A 352 8.63 8.95 -20.03
CA THR A 352 9.51 10.04 -20.49
C THR A 352 9.93 9.90 -21.95
N ALA A 353 10.03 8.67 -22.47
CA ALA A 353 10.36 8.39 -23.86
C ALA A 353 9.79 7.03 -24.31
N ILE A 354 9.53 6.88 -25.60
CA ILE A 354 9.00 5.63 -26.19
C ILE A 354 10.01 5.11 -27.22
N ALA A 355 10.56 3.94 -26.92
CA ALA A 355 11.48 3.22 -27.81
C ALA A 355 10.72 2.21 -28.69
N SER A 356 11.44 1.60 -29.64
CA SER A 356 10.87 0.66 -30.62
C SER A 356 10.45 -0.68 -30.02
N ASN A 357 10.89 -1.00 -28.80
CA ASN A 357 10.67 -2.28 -28.11
C ASN A 357 10.25 -2.11 -26.64
N GLY A 358 9.94 -0.89 -26.21
CA GLY A 358 9.63 -0.55 -24.82
C GLY A 358 9.53 0.95 -24.62
N PHE A 359 9.53 1.39 -23.37
CA PHE A 359 9.41 2.81 -23.03
C PHE A 359 10.14 3.10 -21.72
N TYR A 360 10.60 4.33 -21.55
CA TYR A 360 11.26 4.80 -20.34
C TYR A 360 10.22 5.41 -19.41
N ILE A 361 10.32 5.12 -18.12
CA ILE A 361 9.55 5.79 -17.07
C ILE A 361 10.51 6.43 -16.07
N GLN A 362 10.08 7.52 -15.44
CA GLN A 362 10.81 8.14 -14.35
C GLN A 362 9.91 8.43 -13.16
N ASP A 363 10.42 8.21 -11.96
CA ASP A 363 9.70 8.43 -10.71
C ASP A 363 9.45 9.94 -10.51
N PRO A 364 8.19 10.40 -10.37
CA PRO A 364 7.89 11.81 -10.11
C PRO A 364 8.14 12.23 -8.65
N SER A 365 8.52 11.31 -7.77
CA SER A 365 8.89 11.55 -6.38
C SER A 365 10.31 11.01 -6.13
N PRO A 366 11.33 11.67 -6.72
CA PRO A 366 12.71 11.26 -6.58
C PRO A 366 13.16 11.36 -5.11
N ASP A 367 14.11 10.52 -4.72
CA ASP A 367 14.82 10.69 -3.47
C ASP A 367 15.90 11.79 -3.56
N ASN A 368 16.72 11.91 -2.51
CA ASN A 368 17.83 12.88 -2.47
C ASN A 368 19.19 12.17 -2.58
N ASN A 369 19.25 11.04 -3.29
CA ASN A 369 20.46 10.25 -3.44
C ASN A 369 20.91 10.20 -4.90
N ASP A 370 21.93 10.99 -5.22
CA ASP A 370 22.56 11.02 -6.54
C ASP A 370 23.18 9.67 -6.97
N ALA A 371 23.31 8.69 -6.08
CA ALA A 371 23.81 7.35 -6.40
C ALA A 371 22.73 6.36 -6.85
N THR A 372 21.47 6.79 -6.95
CA THR A 372 20.37 5.97 -7.45
C THR A 372 19.67 6.66 -8.60
N SER A 373 19.43 5.93 -9.69
CA SER A 373 18.60 6.45 -10.78
C SER A 373 17.12 6.39 -10.41
N GLU A 374 16.37 7.40 -10.85
CA GLU A 374 14.91 7.44 -10.75
C GLU A 374 14.23 7.08 -12.09
N GLY A 375 15.02 6.81 -13.12
CA GLY A 375 14.58 6.36 -14.43
C GLY A 375 14.80 4.87 -14.63
N ILE A 376 13.96 4.24 -15.44
CA ILE A 376 14.14 2.83 -15.82
C ILE A 376 13.49 2.56 -17.17
N PHE A 377 14.06 1.61 -17.91
CA PHE A 377 13.48 1.10 -19.13
C PHE A 377 12.46 -0.02 -18.84
N VAL A 378 11.30 0.05 -19.49
CA VAL A 378 10.27 -1.00 -19.45
C VAL A 378 10.26 -1.73 -20.78
N PHE A 379 10.83 -2.92 -20.81
CA PHE A 379 10.89 -3.76 -22.00
C PHE A 379 9.56 -4.48 -22.24
N THR A 380 9.00 -4.32 -23.43
CA THR A 380 7.74 -4.98 -23.81
C THR A 380 7.88 -5.88 -25.05
N GLY A 381 8.95 -5.70 -25.82
CA GLY A 381 9.03 -6.15 -27.22
C GLY A 381 8.26 -5.23 -28.18
N SER A 382 8.64 -5.24 -29.46
CA SER A 382 8.21 -4.24 -30.46
C SER A 382 6.76 -4.33 -30.92
N SER A 383 6.08 -5.45 -30.69
CA SER A 383 4.69 -5.67 -31.13
C SER A 383 3.71 -5.77 -29.96
N SER A 384 4.11 -5.34 -28.76
CA SER A 384 3.29 -5.46 -27.56
C SER A 384 2.13 -4.44 -27.55
N PRO A 385 0.89 -4.87 -27.24
CA PRO A 385 -0.22 -3.96 -26.99
C PRO A 385 0.04 -2.99 -25.82
N ILE A 386 0.87 -3.40 -24.86
CA ILE A 386 1.29 -2.53 -23.76
C ILE A 386 2.00 -1.31 -24.33
N LEU A 387 2.91 -1.48 -25.29
CA LEU A 387 3.68 -0.40 -25.91
C LEU A 387 2.79 0.54 -26.73
N SER A 388 1.91 -0.02 -27.57
CA SER A 388 1.05 0.80 -28.44
C SER A 388 0.01 1.61 -27.69
N ALA A 389 -0.25 1.28 -26.41
CA ALA A 389 -1.13 2.05 -25.54
C ALA A 389 -0.42 3.23 -24.84
N ARG A 390 0.91 3.35 -24.92
CA ARG A 390 1.66 4.35 -24.16
C ARG A 390 1.75 5.70 -24.85
N THR A 391 1.78 6.75 -24.04
CA THR A 391 2.07 8.13 -24.48
C THR A 391 3.05 8.81 -23.53
N VAL A 392 3.93 9.68 -24.03
CA VAL A 392 4.83 10.47 -23.17
C VAL A 392 4.00 11.39 -22.26
N GLY A 393 4.34 11.43 -20.98
CA GLY A 393 3.61 12.14 -19.93
C GLY A 393 2.52 11.30 -19.24
N GLU A 394 2.25 10.08 -19.71
CA GLU A 394 1.35 9.15 -19.05
C GLU A 394 1.96 8.68 -17.71
N ALA A 395 1.19 8.77 -16.62
CA ALA A 395 1.56 8.17 -15.35
C ALA A 395 1.07 6.72 -15.30
N VAL A 396 1.98 5.81 -14.96
CA VAL A 396 1.75 4.38 -15.00
C VAL A 396 2.22 3.69 -13.71
N LEU A 397 1.58 2.56 -13.41
CA LEU A 397 2.05 1.57 -12.44
C LEU A 397 2.50 0.32 -13.20
N VAL A 398 3.76 -0.04 -13.07
CA VAL A 398 4.37 -1.18 -13.76
C VAL A 398 4.58 -2.33 -12.80
N THR A 399 4.00 -3.49 -13.11
CA THR A 399 4.24 -4.76 -12.41
C THR A 399 4.97 -5.70 -13.35
N GLY A 400 6.10 -6.23 -12.93
CA GLY A 400 6.88 -7.16 -13.76
C GLY A 400 8.07 -7.78 -13.07
N THR A 401 9.00 -8.33 -13.86
CA THR A 401 10.26 -8.89 -13.36
C THR A 401 11.40 -7.99 -13.77
N VAL A 402 12.26 -7.64 -12.82
CA VAL A 402 13.50 -6.89 -13.07
C VAL A 402 14.52 -7.80 -13.74
N SER A 403 15.23 -7.31 -14.75
CA SER A 403 16.31 -8.05 -15.39
C SER A 403 17.44 -7.13 -15.85
N GLU A 404 18.63 -7.71 -15.95
CA GLU A 404 19.80 -7.11 -16.58
C GLU A 404 19.86 -7.48 -18.06
N PHE A 405 19.93 -6.49 -18.95
CA PHE A 405 20.07 -6.69 -20.38
C PHE A 405 21.43 -6.20 -20.88
N ARG A 406 22.18 -7.04 -21.60
CA ARG A 406 23.47 -6.65 -22.18
C ARG A 406 23.32 -6.30 -23.67
N PRO A 407 23.44 -5.02 -24.06
CA PRO A 407 23.28 -4.60 -25.45
C PRO A 407 24.26 -5.31 -26.40
N GLY A 408 23.81 -5.62 -27.61
CA GLY A 408 24.60 -6.32 -28.63
C GLY A 408 25.06 -7.74 -28.26
N ASN A 409 24.69 -8.26 -27.08
CA ASN A 409 25.23 -9.51 -26.51
C ASN A 409 26.78 -9.53 -26.48
N ASN A 410 27.39 -8.35 -26.31
CA ASN A 410 28.84 -8.17 -26.24
C ASN A 410 29.28 -8.19 -24.77
N SER A 411 30.23 -9.07 -24.42
CA SER A 411 30.73 -9.21 -23.04
C SER A 411 31.42 -7.97 -22.49
N ASN A 412 31.81 -7.02 -23.35
CA ASN A 412 32.48 -5.78 -22.95
C ASN A 412 31.50 -4.62 -22.69
N ASN A 413 30.22 -4.77 -23.08
CA ASN A 413 29.18 -3.81 -22.73
C ASN A 413 28.74 -4.00 -21.28
N LEU A 414 28.38 -2.94 -20.57
CA LEU A 414 27.63 -3.03 -19.32
C LEU A 414 26.21 -3.55 -19.58
N THR A 415 25.56 -4.06 -18.54
CA THR A 415 24.12 -4.31 -18.57
C THR A 415 23.32 -3.03 -18.33
N ILE A 416 22.06 -3.08 -18.75
CA ILE A 416 21.03 -2.08 -18.46
C ILE A 416 20.00 -2.74 -17.55
N THR A 417 19.60 -2.03 -16.50
CA THR A 417 18.50 -2.46 -15.64
C THR A 417 17.16 -2.15 -16.30
N GLN A 418 16.30 -3.15 -16.41
CA GLN A 418 14.96 -3.00 -16.99
C GLN A 418 13.89 -3.78 -16.23
N ILE A 419 12.64 -3.30 -16.28
CA ILE A 419 11.46 -4.10 -15.94
C ILE A 419 10.93 -4.72 -17.22
N GLY A 420 10.87 -6.04 -17.29
CA GLY A 420 10.57 -6.72 -18.53
C GLY A 420 11.77 -7.54 -19.03
N SER A 421 11.52 -8.54 -19.88
CA SER A 421 12.53 -9.41 -20.48
C SER A 421 11.94 -10.11 -21.71
N SER A 422 12.80 -10.71 -22.54
CA SER A 422 12.36 -11.51 -23.70
C SER A 422 11.85 -12.91 -23.32
N SER A 423 11.71 -13.23 -22.03
CA SER A 423 11.28 -14.55 -21.54
C SER A 423 9.78 -14.76 -21.72
N SER A 424 9.39 -15.93 -22.25
CA SER A 424 7.99 -16.31 -22.48
C SER A 424 7.18 -16.57 -21.21
N VAL A 425 7.82 -16.62 -20.04
CA VAL A 425 7.17 -16.87 -18.73
C VAL A 425 6.97 -15.57 -17.94
N GLN A 426 7.30 -14.42 -18.53
CA GLN A 426 7.21 -13.15 -17.84
C GLN A 426 5.77 -12.70 -17.62
N THR A 427 5.50 -12.23 -16.40
CA THR A 427 4.32 -11.40 -16.12
C THR A 427 4.76 -9.95 -16.27
N LEU A 428 4.12 -9.20 -17.17
CA LEU A 428 4.28 -7.75 -17.30
C LEU A 428 2.89 -7.13 -17.45
N SER A 429 2.53 -6.23 -16.55
CA SER A 429 1.30 -5.44 -16.64
C SER A 429 1.59 -3.98 -16.35
N VAL A 430 0.79 -3.12 -16.99
CA VAL A 430 0.90 -1.67 -16.85
C VAL A 430 -0.50 -1.11 -16.74
N THR A 431 -0.80 -0.48 -15.62
CA THR A 431 -2.08 0.22 -15.38
C THR A 431 -1.85 1.72 -15.29
N ALA A 432 -2.91 2.50 -15.51
CA ALA A 432 -2.84 3.95 -15.33
C ALA A 432 -2.72 4.29 -13.85
N TRP A 433 -1.90 5.29 -13.53
CA TRP A 433 -1.85 5.90 -12.20
C TRP A 433 -2.61 7.24 -12.24
N THR A 434 -3.87 7.22 -11.81
CA THR A 434 -4.83 8.34 -12.01
C THR A 434 -4.59 9.54 -11.10
N THR A 435 -3.88 9.36 -9.97
CA THR A 435 -3.63 10.40 -8.96
C THR A 435 -2.24 11.05 -9.05
N ALA A 436 -1.46 10.71 -10.08
CA ALA A 436 -0.07 11.14 -10.20
C ALA A 436 0.12 12.62 -10.61
N PRO A 437 1.28 13.21 -10.29
CA PRO A 437 1.78 14.36 -11.05
C PRO A 437 1.91 14.02 -12.54
N THR A 438 1.81 15.01 -13.42
CA THR A 438 1.81 14.80 -14.88
C THR A 438 3.10 15.21 -15.58
N THR A 439 4.12 15.67 -14.84
CA THR A 439 5.35 16.21 -15.43
C THR A 439 6.60 15.76 -14.70
N ILE A 440 7.62 15.37 -15.47
CA ILE A 440 9.00 15.18 -15.00
C ILE A 440 9.82 16.42 -15.38
N THR A 441 10.62 16.92 -14.45
CA THR A 441 11.64 17.94 -14.76
C THR A 441 12.94 17.21 -15.10
N PRO A 442 13.54 17.43 -16.28
CA PRO A 442 14.81 16.80 -16.64
C PRO A 442 15.93 17.16 -15.66
N THR A 443 16.79 16.19 -15.34
CA THR A 443 17.99 16.42 -14.55
C THR A 443 19.03 17.14 -15.40
N ILE A 444 19.45 18.33 -14.97
CA ILE A 444 20.48 19.10 -15.69
C ILE A 444 21.84 18.44 -15.49
N LEU A 445 22.56 18.20 -16.59
CA LEU A 445 23.97 17.77 -16.57
C LEU A 445 24.86 19.01 -16.65
N GLY A 446 25.69 19.20 -15.62
CA GLY A 446 26.56 20.37 -15.46
C GLY A 446 25.97 21.47 -14.58
N ASN A 447 26.18 22.72 -14.97
CA ASN A 447 25.84 23.89 -14.16
C ASN A 447 24.33 23.98 -13.89
N GLY A 448 23.97 24.05 -12.61
CA GLY A 448 22.57 24.11 -12.16
C GLY A 448 21.93 22.74 -11.92
N GLY A 449 22.67 21.64 -12.14
CA GLY A 449 22.25 20.29 -11.78
C GLY A 449 23.42 19.46 -11.28
N ARG A 450 23.57 18.25 -11.80
CA ARG A 450 24.60 17.30 -11.37
C ARG A 450 25.93 17.60 -12.05
N ALA A 451 26.98 17.78 -11.24
CA ALA A 451 28.33 18.01 -11.74
C ALA A 451 28.89 16.71 -12.33
N ILE A 452 29.29 16.76 -13.59
CA ILE A 452 29.84 15.59 -14.29
C ILE A 452 31.32 15.43 -13.86
N PRO A 453 31.78 14.22 -13.49
CA PRO A 453 33.20 13.95 -13.33
C PRO A 453 33.99 14.30 -14.59
N THR A 454 35.24 14.76 -14.44
CA THR A 454 36.02 15.34 -15.56
C THR A 454 37.39 14.71 -15.78
N GLN A 455 37.75 13.64 -15.05
CA GLN A 455 39.10 13.07 -15.11
C GLN A 455 39.08 11.55 -15.13
N VAL A 456 38.35 10.95 -14.19
CA VAL A 456 38.38 9.52 -13.91
C VAL A 456 37.15 8.84 -14.52
N ILE A 457 37.37 7.85 -15.38
CA ILE A 457 36.29 6.95 -15.84
C ILE A 457 35.93 6.00 -14.70
N THR A 458 36.93 5.28 -14.19
CA THR A 458 36.87 4.50 -12.96
C THR A 458 38.28 4.38 -12.35
N ASN A 459 38.39 4.30 -11.02
CA ASN A 459 39.68 4.07 -10.35
C ASN A 459 39.71 2.84 -9.44
N ASP A 460 38.60 2.11 -9.32
CA ASP A 460 38.40 1.04 -8.34
C ASP A 460 37.70 -0.21 -8.93
N ALA A 461 37.56 -0.27 -10.26
CA ALA A 461 37.03 -1.44 -10.96
C ALA A 461 37.80 -2.71 -10.60
N ALA A 462 37.13 -3.67 -9.95
CA ALA A 462 37.74 -4.90 -9.48
C ALA A 462 38.10 -5.79 -10.69
N ASN A 463 39.41 -5.98 -10.94
CA ASN A 463 39.93 -6.65 -12.14
C ASN A 463 39.49 -5.99 -13.47
N GLY A 464 39.23 -4.67 -13.46
CA GLY A 464 38.80 -3.93 -14.64
C GLY A 464 37.33 -4.15 -15.03
N ASN A 465 36.50 -4.69 -14.14
CA ASN A 465 35.05 -4.80 -14.34
C ASN A 465 34.31 -4.16 -13.14
N VAL A 466 33.45 -3.18 -13.44
CA VAL A 466 32.66 -2.42 -12.45
C VAL A 466 31.39 -3.17 -11.97
N GLU A 467 30.95 -4.19 -12.70
CA GLU A 467 29.81 -5.05 -12.35
C GLU A 467 30.19 -6.10 -11.28
N ASN A 468 31.47 -6.21 -10.93
CA ASN A 468 31.94 -7.18 -9.94
C ASN A 468 31.56 -6.75 -8.53
N ALA A 469 31.15 -7.72 -7.71
CA ALA A 469 30.92 -7.50 -6.29
C ALA A 469 32.18 -6.94 -5.61
N GLY A 470 32.05 -5.80 -4.92
CA GLY A 470 33.13 -5.16 -4.18
C GLY A 470 33.79 -3.96 -4.88
N THR A 471 33.40 -3.64 -6.12
CA THR A 471 33.64 -2.29 -6.67
C THR A 471 32.79 -1.28 -5.90
N LEU A 472 33.40 -0.15 -5.54
CA LEU A 472 32.70 0.95 -4.87
C LEU A 472 31.95 1.74 -5.95
N PHE A 473 30.72 2.13 -5.65
CA PHE A 473 29.91 2.95 -6.54
C PHE A 473 29.99 4.40 -6.07
N ASP A 474 30.76 5.23 -6.77
CA ASP A 474 31.05 6.62 -6.44
C ASP A 474 30.83 7.55 -7.65
N PRO A 475 29.56 7.92 -7.94
CA PRO A 475 29.21 8.80 -9.06
C PRO A 475 29.74 10.23 -8.93
N ALA A 476 30.27 10.63 -7.77
CA ALA A 476 30.88 11.95 -7.61
C ALA A 476 32.32 11.98 -8.15
N GLN A 477 32.99 10.82 -8.18
CA GLN A 477 34.37 10.68 -8.63
C GLN A 477 34.48 10.02 -10.01
N ASP A 478 33.72 8.96 -10.24
CA ASP A 478 33.87 8.07 -11.39
C ASP A 478 32.78 8.35 -12.43
N GLY A 479 33.21 8.66 -13.66
CA GLY A 479 32.31 9.00 -14.75
C GLY A 479 31.38 7.85 -15.13
N ILE A 480 31.82 6.60 -15.01
CA ILE A 480 31.00 5.44 -15.33
C ILE A 480 29.84 5.29 -14.33
N ASP A 481 30.10 5.48 -13.04
CA ASP A 481 29.09 5.44 -11.97
C ASP A 481 28.14 6.64 -12.07
N PHE A 482 28.66 7.80 -12.49
CA PHE A 482 27.84 8.99 -12.72
C PHE A 482 26.71 8.74 -13.72
N TYR A 483 27.03 8.18 -14.89
CA TYR A 483 26.01 7.91 -15.89
C TYR A 483 25.14 6.70 -15.53
N GLU A 484 25.69 5.69 -14.84
CA GLU A 484 24.89 4.59 -14.29
C GLU A 484 23.83 5.08 -13.31
N SER A 485 24.19 6.01 -12.43
CA SER A 485 23.24 6.65 -11.49
C SER A 485 22.18 7.53 -12.18
N LEU A 486 22.27 7.69 -13.50
CA LEU A 486 21.30 8.40 -14.34
C LEU A 486 20.60 7.48 -15.33
N GLU A 487 20.88 6.17 -15.33
CA GLU A 487 20.35 5.23 -16.30
C GLU A 487 18.83 5.35 -16.46
N GLY A 488 18.36 5.55 -17.69
CA GLY A 488 16.94 5.70 -17.99
C GLY A 488 16.31 7.04 -17.59
N MET A 489 17.02 7.93 -16.88
CA MET A 489 16.50 9.24 -16.50
C MET A 489 16.43 10.19 -17.70
N LEU A 490 15.42 11.05 -17.69
CA LEU A 490 15.33 12.21 -18.57
C LEU A 490 16.32 13.29 -18.08
N VAL A 491 17.27 13.64 -18.94
CA VAL A 491 18.34 14.61 -18.65
C VAL A 491 18.31 15.80 -19.59
N GLN A 492 18.95 16.90 -19.19
CA GLN A 492 19.09 18.12 -19.97
C GLN A 492 20.55 18.57 -20.05
N VAL A 493 21.02 18.84 -21.27
CA VAL A 493 22.35 19.40 -21.53
C VAL A 493 22.21 20.86 -21.96
N ASN A 494 22.72 21.77 -21.14
CA ASN A 494 22.65 23.21 -21.41
C ASN A 494 23.76 23.65 -22.35
N ASN A 495 23.44 24.54 -23.30
CA ASN A 495 24.38 25.15 -24.25
C ASN A 495 25.48 24.19 -24.77
N PRO A 496 25.12 23.04 -25.37
CA PRO A 496 26.11 22.03 -25.75
C PRO A 496 27.08 22.57 -26.80
N VAL A 497 28.38 22.27 -26.64
CA VAL A 497 29.42 22.54 -27.65
C VAL A 497 30.00 21.24 -28.17
N THR A 498 30.11 21.10 -29.47
CA THR A 498 30.55 19.85 -30.12
C THR A 498 32.06 19.66 -29.98
N THR A 499 32.49 18.43 -29.74
CA THR A 499 33.91 18.04 -29.63
C THR A 499 34.41 17.20 -30.80
N SER A 500 33.50 16.75 -31.66
CA SER A 500 33.78 15.98 -32.88
C SER A 500 32.89 16.48 -34.03
N PRO A 501 33.21 16.15 -35.29
CA PRO A 501 32.21 16.16 -36.34
C PRO A 501 31.10 15.14 -36.07
N THR A 502 29.93 15.32 -36.72
CA THR A 502 28.86 14.29 -36.70
C THR A 502 29.41 13.01 -37.30
N ASN A 503 29.26 11.92 -36.55
CA ASN A 503 29.62 10.60 -36.99
C ASN A 503 28.40 9.92 -37.62
N VAL A 504 28.59 9.14 -38.69
CA VAL A 504 27.49 8.48 -39.40
C VAL A 504 27.81 7.00 -39.57
N PHE A 505 27.06 6.14 -38.88
CA PHE A 505 27.18 4.69 -38.95
C PHE A 505 25.90 4.08 -39.52
N GLY A 506 25.89 3.83 -40.83
CA GLY A 506 24.70 3.33 -41.51
C GLY A 506 23.56 4.35 -41.44
N THR A 507 22.55 4.06 -40.62
CA THR A 507 21.41 4.97 -40.37
C THR A 507 21.50 5.75 -39.07
N SER A 508 22.38 5.37 -38.14
CA SER A 508 22.61 6.09 -36.87
C SER A 508 23.57 7.26 -37.10
N GLN A 509 23.34 8.34 -36.34
CA GLN A 509 24.15 9.54 -36.37
C GLN A 509 24.45 9.99 -34.95
N GLU A 510 25.71 10.21 -34.63
CA GLU A 510 26.15 10.53 -33.27
C GLU A 510 26.82 11.90 -33.23
N ILE A 511 26.60 12.65 -32.15
CA ILE A 511 27.28 13.90 -31.88
C ILE A 511 27.87 13.87 -30.48
N TRP A 512 29.17 14.14 -30.36
CA TRP A 512 29.82 14.30 -29.06
C TRP A 512 29.84 15.75 -28.63
N VAL A 513 29.36 16.02 -27.43
CA VAL A 513 29.27 17.38 -26.87
C VAL A 513 29.86 17.48 -25.46
N LEU A 514 30.15 18.71 -25.06
CA LEU A 514 30.36 19.12 -23.67
C LEU A 514 29.21 20.05 -23.25
N ALA A 515 28.73 19.88 -22.02
CA ALA A 515 27.75 20.78 -21.43
C ALA A 515 28.32 22.20 -21.19
N ASP A 516 27.45 23.20 -21.10
CA ASP A 516 27.74 24.56 -20.67
C ASP A 516 28.85 25.27 -21.47
N ASN A 517 28.84 25.11 -22.79
CA ASN A 517 29.91 25.56 -23.69
C ASN A 517 31.29 24.96 -23.39
N GLY A 518 31.34 23.85 -22.63
CA GLY A 518 32.56 23.18 -22.19
C GLY A 518 33.36 23.95 -21.15
N VAL A 519 32.69 24.79 -20.33
CA VAL A 519 33.36 25.61 -19.30
C VAL A 519 33.95 24.78 -18.16
N ASN A 520 33.36 23.61 -17.89
CA ASN A 520 33.78 22.71 -16.80
C ASN A 520 34.74 21.62 -17.27
N ALA A 521 35.01 21.51 -18.57
CA ALA A 521 35.99 20.55 -19.08
C ALA A 521 37.41 20.94 -18.61
N THR A 522 38.15 19.96 -18.11
CA THR A 522 39.51 20.09 -17.55
C THR A 522 40.54 20.51 -18.59
N SER A 523 40.45 20.00 -19.81
CA SER A 523 41.38 20.34 -20.88
C SER A 523 40.76 20.20 -22.28
N ARG A 524 40.92 21.26 -23.08
CA ARG A 524 40.49 21.29 -24.48
C ARG A 524 41.66 21.65 -25.37
N THR A 525 41.69 21.08 -26.57
CA THR A 525 42.64 21.46 -27.60
C THR A 525 42.40 22.91 -28.03
N ALA A 526 43.40 23.55 -28.65
CA ALA A 526 43.25 24.92 -29.18
C ALA A 526 42.10 25.06 -30.21
N ARG A 527 41.65 23.94 -30.80
CA ARG A 527 40.54 23.86 -31.74
C ARG A 527 39.21 23.48 -31.09
N GLY A 528 39.17 23.30 -29.76
CA GLY A 528 37.95 23.09 -28.98
C GLY A 528 37.54 21.63 -28.77
N GLY A 529 38.28 20.65 -29.32
CA GLY A 529 38.08 19.23 -29.03
C GLY A 529 38.58 18.84 -27.64
N SER A 530 38.17 17.68 -27.13
CA SER A 530 38.62 17.13 -25.86
C SER A 530 40.07 16.64 -25.92
N LEU A 531 40.86 16.88 -24.88
CA LEU A 531 42.27 16.47 -24.82
C LEU A 531 42.42 15.26 -23.90
N ILE A 532 42.79 14.11 -24.45
CA ILE A 532 43.15 12.94 -23.64
C ILE A 532 44.56 13.13 -23.06
N THR A 533 44.70 12.86 -21.77
CA THR A 533 45.99 12.82 -21.08
C THR A 533 46.11 11.52 -20.27
N SER A 534 47.28 11.24 -19.69
CA SER A 534 47.48 10.05 -18.86
C SER A 534 46.61 10.01 -17.60
N SER A 535 46.04 11.13 -17.18
CA SER A 535 45.19 11.27 -15.99
C SER A 535 43.78 11.77 -16.30
N ASP A 536 43.43 11.87 -17.59
CA ASP A 536 42.18 12.47 -18.02
C ASP A 536 41.71 11.85 -19.34
N PHE A 537 40.64 11.06 -19.25
CA PHE A 537 40.01 10.42 -20.39
C PHE A 537 38.68 11.09 -20.79
N ASN A 538 38.41 12.30 -20.25
CA ASN A 538 37.27 13.14 -20.55
C ASN A 538 35.88 12.48 -20.33
N PRO A 539 35.58 11.93 -19.13
CA PRO A 539 34.27 11.37 -18.81
C PRO A 539 33.10 12.36 -18.94
N GLU A 540 33.39 13.66 -18.97
CA GLU A 540 32.39 14.72 -19.16
C GLU A 540 31.90 14.89 -20.60
N ARG A 541 32.44 14.10 -21.55
CA ARG A 541 31.91 14.03 -22.92
C ARG A 541 30.59 13.27 -22.93
N ILE A 542 29.58 13.88 -23.55
CA ILE A 542 28.25 13.31 -23.67
C ILE A 542 28.04 12.92 -25.13
N GLN A 543 27.71 11.66 -25.37
CA GLN A 543 27.26 11.20 -26.68
C GLN A 543 25.77 11.51 -26.83
N ILE A 544 25.43 12.24 -27.87
CA ILE A 544 24.04 12.47 -28.29
C ILE A 544 23.77 11.52 -29.44
N ASP A 545 22.78 10.64 -29.26
CA ASP A 545 22.32 9.73 -30.28
C ASP A 545 20.79 9.80 -30.39
N ASP A 546 20.24 9.25 -31.45
CA ASP A 546 18.83 9.37 -31.74
C ASP A 546 18.00 8.19 -31.20
N LEU A 547 16.86 8.53 -30.59
CA LEU A 547 15.94 7.52 -30.11
C LEU A 547 15.30 6.79 -31.31
N ASN A 548 15.57 5.50 -31.42
CA ASN A 548 15.05 4.56 -32.43
C ASN A 548 15.74 4.54 -33.82
N ASN A 549 16.92 5.13 -34.00
CA ASN A 549 17.58 5.20 -35.32
C ASN A 549 16.65 5.77 -36.42
N ALA A 550 15.80 6.72 -36.04
CA ALA A 550 14.74 7.31 -36.84
C ALA A 550 14.94 8.81 -37.13
N LEU A 551 15.92 9.46 -36.50
CA LEU A 551 16.19 10.88 -36.69
C LEU A 551 17.45 11.11 -37.53
N VAL A 552 17.46 12.24 -38.21
CA VAL A 552 18.67 12.78 -38.84
C VAL A 552 19.17 13.89 -37.92
N LEU A 553 20.30 13.66 -37.25
CA LEU A 553 20.97 14.67 -36.44
C LEU A 553 21.64 15.73 -37.34
N PRO A 554 21.86 16.96 -36.86
CA PRO A 554 22.54 17.98 -37.66
C PRO A 554 23.98 17.59 -37.97
N THR A 555 24.43 17.87 -39.19
CA THR A 555 25.86 17.82 -39.53
C THR A 555 26.60 18.97 -38.86
N VAL A 556 27.53 18.65 -37.96
CA VAL A 556 28.34 19.61 -37.20
C VAL A 556 29.82 19.28 -37.33
N ASP A 557 30.65 20.26 -37.02
CA ASP A 557 32.10 20.15 -36.83
C ASP A 557 32.44 20.58 -35.39
N VAL A 558 33.66 20.28 -34.93
CA VAL A 558 34.16 20.70 -33.60
C VAL A 558 33.93 22.20 -33.35
N GLY A 559 33.38 22.54 -32.19
CA GLY A 559 33.15 23.91 -31.76
C GLY A 559 31.81 24.53 -32.20
N ALA A 560 30.97 23.79 -32.94
CA ALA A 560 29.58 24.19 -33.16
C ALA A 560 28.81 24.19 -31.82
N ARG A 561 27.82 25.07 -31.69
CA ARG A 561 26.94 25.17 -30.52
C ARG A 561 25.53 24.78 -30.88
N LEU A 562 24.92 23.98 -30.02
CA LEU A 562 23.55 23.50 -30.16
C LEU A 562 22.62 24.24 -29.19
N ASN A 563 21.31 24.15 -29.42
CA ASN A 563 20.32 24.53 -28.41
C ASN A 563 20.36 23.52 -27.25
N THR A 564 19.67 23.84 -26.15
CA THR A 564 19.49 22.89 -25.05
C THR A 564 18.94 21.56 -25.56
N ILE A 565 19.59 20.47 -25.12
CA ILE A 565 19.22 19.10 -25.48
C ILE A 565 18.52 18.45 -24.30
N THR A 566 17.47 17.68 -24.57
CA THR A 566 16.80 16.83 -23.60
C THR A 566 16.66 15.42 -24.19
N GLY A 567 16.95 14.40 -23.41
CA GLY A 567 16.90 13.00 -23.83
C GLY A 567 16.97 12.06 -22.63
N VAL A 568 16.79 10.77 -22.86
CA VAL A 568 16.94 9.75 -21.81
C VAL A 568 18.33 9.14 -21.84
N VAL A 569 18.91 8.84 -20.67
CA VAL A 569 20.21 8.17 -20.59
C VAL A 569 20.05 6.68 -20.91
N ASN A 570 20.91 6.17 -21.77
CA ASN A 570 21.00 4.76 -22.17
C ASN A 570 22.47 4.32 -22.19
N TYR A 571 22.69 3.02 -22.38
CA TYR A 571 24.01 2.46 -22.67
C TYR A 571 23.94 1.59 -23.92
N ASP A 572 24.83 1.79 -24.90
CA ASP A 572 25.05 0.86 -25.99
C ASP A 572 26.47 1.04 -26.57
N PHE A 573 26.96 0.07 -27.34
CA PHE A 573 28.27 0.14 -28.03
C PHE A 573 29.46 0.62 -27.17
N ASN A 574 29.47 0.25 -25.89
CA ASN A 574 30.45 0.60 -24.86
C ASN A 574 30.45 2.06 -24.39
N ASN A 575 29.33 2.78 -24.56
CA ASN A 575 29.20 4.16 -24.16
C ASN A 575 27.84 4.42 -23.51
N TYR A 576 27.81 5.36 -22.57
CA TYR A 576 26.56 6.00 -22.18
C TYR A 576 26.17 7.06 -23.21
N GLU A 577 24.88 7.11 -23.49
CA GLU A 577 24.28 7.93 -24.53
C GLU A 577 23.13 8.73 -23.95
N VAL A 578 22.89 9.92 -24.49
CA VAL A 578 21.64 10.65 -24.30
C VAL A 578 20.82 10.51 -25.57
N LEU A 579 19.79 9.67 -25.51
CA LEU A 579 18.89 9.38 -26.62
C LEU A 579 17.85 10.48 -26.76
N VAL A 580 17.88 11.19 -27.89
CA VAL A 580 16.98 12.31 -28.16
C VAL A 580 15.79 11.88 -29.01
N SER A 581 14.59 12.34 -28.66
CA SER A 581 13.37 12.14 -29.45
C SER A 581 13.13 13.22 -30.51
N SER A 582 13.99 14.25 -30.53
CA SER A 582 14.00 15.30 -31.55
C SER A 582 15.43 15.76 -31.82
N ALA A 583 15.77 15.97 -33.10
CA ALA A 583 17.10 16.42 -33.48
C ALA A 583 17.40 17.83 -32.91
N PRO A 584 18.58 18.05 -32.31
CA PRO A 584 18.98 19.38 -31.86
C PRO A 584 19.20 20.33 -33.03
N ALA A 585 19.07 21.63 -32.75
CA ALA A 585 19.31 22.70 -33.71
C ALA A 585 20.70 23.31 -33.51
N VAL A 586 21.40 23.58 -34.61
CA VAL A 586 22.67 24.32 -34.59
C VAL A 586 22.37 25.81 -34.38
N VAL A 587 22.76 26.33 -33.22
CA VAL A 587 22.62 27.75 -32.86
C VAL A 587 23.81 28.57 -33.37
N GLN A 588 25.00 27.95 -33.39
CA GLN A 588 26.20 28.56 -33.96
C GLN A 588 27.03 27.48 -34.66
N PRO A 589 27.31 27.60 -35.97
CA PRO A 589 28.16 26.64 -36.67
C PRO A 589 29.61 26.74 -36.20
N SER A 590 30.40 25.70 -36.48
CA SER A 590 31.84 25.75 -36.24
C SER A 590 32.48 26.90 -37.02
N THR A 591 33.42 27.59 -36.38
CA THR A 591 34.25 28.62 -37.03
C THR A 591 35.60 28.07 -37.51
N LEU A 592 35.86 26.77 -37.30
CA LEU A 592 37.11 26.16 -37.73
C LEU A 592 37.15 26.12 -39.26
N GLN A 593 38.33 26.40 -39.79
CA GLN A 593 38.63 26.26 -41.20
C GLN A 593 39.82 25.31 -41.34
N ARG A 594 39.88 24.60 -42.48
CA ARG A 594 41.07 23.81 -42.82
C ARG A 594 42.27 24.75 -42.89
N GLU A 595 43.34 24.40 -42.17
CA GLU A 595 44.57 25.20 -42.19
C GLU A 595 45.22 25.17 -43.58
N VAL A 596 45.88 26.27 -43.93
CA VAL A 596 46.73 26.37 -45.11
C VAL A 596 48.12 26.72 -44.61
N THR A 597 49.11 25.89 -44.96
CA THR A 597 50.48 26.12 -44.53
C THR A 597 51.03 27.42 -45.12
N ASN A 598 51.84 28.10 -44.32
CA ASN A 598 52.59 29.28 -44.71
C ASN A 598 53.94 28.89 -45.33
N LEU A 599 54.35 27.62 -45.17
CA LEU A 599 55.61 27.11 -45.68
C LEU A 599 55.60 27.13 -47.22
N THR A 600 56.72 27.50 -47.80
CA THR A 600 56.95 27.51 -49.24
C THR A 600 58.33 26.95 -49.51
N GLY A 601 58.43 25.96 -50.40
CA GLY A 601 59.72 25.46 -50.86
C GLY A 601 60.50 26.52 -51.64
N SER A 602 61.82 26.40 -51.68
CA SER A 602 62.71 27.21 -52.52
C SER A 602 63.90 26.37 -52.98
N ASN A 603 64.80 26.92 -53.80
CA ASN A 603 65.99 26.18 -54.24
C ASN A 603 66.95 25.81 -53.10
N THR A 604 66.79 26.40 -51.92
CA THR A 604 67.63 26.14 -50.74
C THR A 604 66.81 25.67 -49.53
N GLN A 605 65.51 25.43 -49.68
CA GLN A 605 64.62 25.00 -48.60
C GLN A 605 63.69 23.90 -49.11
N LEU A 606 63.68 22.77 -48.39
CA LEU A 606 62.73 21.69 -48.60
C LEU A 606 61.55 21.85 -47.66
N THR A 607 60.35 21.60 -48.19
CA THR A 607 59.14 21.43 -47.38
C THR A 607 58.85 19.96 -47.18
N VAL A 608 58.63 19.55 -45.93
CA VAL A 608 58.30 18.18 -45.56
C VAL A 608 56.97 18.18 -44.81
N ALA A 609 56.07 17.26 -45.17
CA ALA A 609 54.81 17.05 -44.47
C ALA A 609 54.66 15.58 -44.04
N THR A 610 53.88 15.35 -42.99
CA THR A 610 53.28 14.04 -42.72
C THR A 610 51.78 14.15 -42.99
N PHE A 611 51.18 13.13 -43.60
CA PHE A 611 49.79 13.19 -44.02
C PHE A 611 49.16 11.79 -43.99
N ASN A 612 48.17 11.62 -43.12
CA ASN A 612 47.36 10.41 -43.04
C ASN A 612 46.26 10.47 -44.11
N VAL A 613 46.11 9.38 -44.88
CA VAL A 613 45.13 9.29 -45.96
C VAL A 613 43.91 8.41 -45.63
N GLU A 614 43.84 7.91 -44.39
CA GLU A 614 42.72 7.16 -43.78
C GLU A 614 42.45 5.82 -44.49
N ASN A 615 43.35 4.85 -44.31
CA ASN A 615 43.31 3.50 -44.92
C ASN A 615 43.04 3.48 -46.44
N LEU A 616 43.55 4.47 -47.16
CA LEU A 616 43.21 4.72 -48.56
C LEU A 616 43.46 3.50 -49.46
N ASP A 617 42.46 3.11 -50.24
CA ASP A 617 42.55 2.09 -51.29
C ASP A 617 41.77 2.50 -52.57
N PRO A 618 41.95 1.83 -53.73
CA PRO A 618 41.27 2.19 -54.97
C PRO A 618 39.74 2.15 -54.91
N GLY A 619 39.16 1.39 -53.97
CA GLY A 619 37.75 1.26 -53.69
C GLY A 619 37.08 2.51 -53.10
N ASP A 620 37.84 3.41 -52.46
CA ASP A 620 37.33 4.67 -51.88
C ASP A 620 36.76 5.66 -52.90
N GLY A 621 37.07 5.43 -54.19
CA GLY A 621 36.49 6.17 -55.30
C GLY A 621 37.08 7.58 -55.50
N ALA A 622 36.84 8.13 -56.70
CA ALA A 622 37.50 9.34 -57.17
C ALA A 622 37.28 10.59 -56.28
N ALA A 623 36.17 10.67 -55.56
CA ALA A 623 35.86 11.80 -54.68
C ALA A 623 36.84 11.91 -53.50
N LYS A 624 37.15 10.79 -52.82
CA LYS A 624 38.13 10.74 -51.73
C LYS A 624 39.52 11.13 -52.23
N PHE A 625 39.99 10.51 -53.31
CA PHE A 625 41.29 10.84 -53.93
C PHE A 625 41.39 12.31 -54.33
N THR A 626 40.34 12.87 -54.92
CA THR A 626 40.29 14.30 -55.30
C THR A 626 40.37 15.21 -54.06
N ALA A 627 39.66 14.87 -52.98
CA ALA A 627 39.68 15.63 -51.75
C ALA A 627 41.07 15.62 -51.07
N LEU A 628 41.73 14.45 -51.01
CA LEU A 628 43.09 14.31 -50.48
C LEU A 628 44.11 15.05 -51.36
N ALA A 629 44.01 14.91 -52.67
CA ALA A 629 44.86 15.63 -53.62
C ALA A 629 44.74 17.15 -53.47
N ASN A 630 43.51 17.67 -53.38
CA ASN A 630 43.27 19.10 -53.17
C ASN A 630 43.85 19.58 -51.84
N ALA A 631 43.77 18.78 -50.77
CA ALA A 631 44.40 19.11 -49.48
C ALA A 631 45.93 19.19 -49.61
N ILE A 632 46.55 18.22 -50.29
CA ILE A 632 48.01 18.22 -50.53
C ILE A 632 48.43 19.43 -51.36
N VAL A 633 47.70 19.76 -52.43
CA VAL A 633 48.07 20.84 -53.35
C VAL A 633 47.76 22.23 -52.77
N SER A 634 46.57 22.41 -52.19
CA SER A 634 46.08 23.73 -51.77
C SER A 634 46.40 24.04 -50.31
N ASN A 635 46.16 23.08 -49.39
CA ASN A 635 46.37 23.30 -47.96
C ASN A 635 47.84 23.08 -47.56
N LEU A 636 48.48 22.02 -48.04
CA LEU A 636 49.90 21.74 -47.76
C LEU A 636 50.86 22.39 -48.77
N ARG A 637 50.34 23.03 -49.83
CA ARG A 637 51.11 23.72 -50.88
C ARG A 637 52.14 22.84 -51.60
N SER A 638 51.76 21.59 -51.88
CA SER A 638 52.59 20.59 -52.60
C SER A 638 54.00 20.41 -52.00
N PRO A 639 54.11 19.80 -50.80
CA PRO A 639 55.40 19.60 -50.15
C PRO A 639 56.39 18.78 -50.99
N ASP A 640 57.67 19.19 -51.04
CA ASP A 640 58.73 18.44 -51.72
C ASP A 640 58.81 16.96 -51.28
N ILE A 641 58.53 16.67 -50.00
CA ILE A 641 58.48 15.33 -49.42
C ILE A 641 57.22 15.19 -48.57
N ILE A 642 56.51 14.09 -48.71
CA ILE A 642 55.35 13.73 -47.89
C ILE A 642 55.58 12.33 -47.31
N ASN A 643 55.59 12.22 -45.99
CA ASN A 643 55.41 10.95 -45.30
C ASN A 643 53.91 10.63 -45.29
N LEU A 644 53.50 9.61 -46.02
CA LEU A 644 52.13 9.15 -46.05
C LEU A 644 51.90 8.07 -45.00
N GLU A 645 50.83 8.22 -44.26
CA GLU A 645 50.35 7.25 -43.29
C GLU A 645 49.05 6.63 -43.80
N GLU A 646 48.85 5.36 -43.47
CA GLU A 646 47.64 4.59 -43.78
C GLU A 646 47.33 4.36 -45.26
N ILE A 647 48.34 3.92 -46.03
CA ILE A 647 48.10 3.41 -47.39
C ILE A 647 47.73 1.93 -47.31
N GLN A 648 46.61 1.55 -47.91
CA GLN A 648 46.05 0.20 -47.94
C GLN A 648 46.31 -0.51 -49.27
N ASP A 649 46.25 -1.85 -49.25
CA ASP A 649 46.44 -2.77 -50.39
C ASP A 649 45.67 -2.36 -51.65
N ASN A 650 46.14 -2.82 -52.80
CA ASN A 650 45.50 -2.56 -54.09
C ASN A 650 44.03 -3.03 -54.16
N ASN A 651 43.62 -3.93 -53.26
CA ASN A 651 42.27 -4.51 -53.14
C ASN A 651 41.62 -4.21 -51.77
N GLY A 652 42.09 -3.19 -51.05
CA GLY A 652 41.51 -2.78 -49.78
C GLY A 652 41.74 -3.79 -48.65
N PRO A 653 40.79 -3.97 -47.72
CA PRO A 653 40.93 -4.87 -46.58
C PRO A 653 40.65 -6.36 -46.89
N THR A 654 40.68 -6.75 -48.17
CA THR A 654 40.41 -8.14 -48.55
C THR A 654 41.54 -9.05 -48.06
N ASN A 655 41.24 -9.96 -47.12
CA ASN A 655 42.23 -10.91 -46.61
C ASN A 655 42.48 -12.05 -47.62
N ASP A 656 43.35 -11.80 -48.61
CA ASP A 656 43.66 -12.73 -49.71
C ASP A 656 45.16 -12.77 -50.12
N SER A 657 46.07 -12.47 -49.19
CA SER A 657 47.54 -12.42 -49.36
C SER A 657 48.11 -11.31 -50.25
N VAL A 658 47.25 -10.44 -50.79
CA VAL A 658 47.70 -9.25 -51.53
C VAL A 658 48.21 -8.21 -50.56
N VAL A 659 49.50 -7.88 -50.67
CA VAL A 659 50.18 -6.86 -49.83
C VAL A 659 50.70 -5.67 -50.66
N ASP A 660 50.48 -5.68 -51.97
CA ASP A 660 51.00 -4.64 -52.87
C ASP A 660 50.15 -3.36 -52.82
N ALA A 661 50.83 -2.22 -52.92
CA ALA A 661 50.28 -0.87 -52.76
C ALA A 661 50.30 -0.03 -54.04
N SER A 662 50.90 -0.56 -55.10
CA SER A 662 51.34 0.24 -56.24
C SER A 662 50.19 0.97 -56.94
N VAL A 663 49.01 0.35 -57.04
CA VAL A 663 47.81 0.95 -57.65
C VAL A 663 47.28 2.08 -56.76
N THR A 664 47.24 1.87 -55.45
CA THR A 664 46.81 2.89 -54.48
C THR A 664 47.67 4.14 -54.56
N PHE A 665 49.01 3.99 -54.47
CA PHE A 665 49.95 5.10 -54.58
C PHE A 665 49.82 5.82 -55.93
N GLN A 666 49.78 5.07 -57.03
CA GLN A 666 49.70 5.66 -58.36
C GLN A 666 48.39 6.43 -58.57
N THR A 667 47.28 5.94 -58.02
CA THR A 667 45.97 6.62 -58.09
C THR A 667 46.01 7.96 -57.35
N LEU A 668 46.62 8.02 -56.16
CA LEU A 668 46.81 9.26 -55.43
C LEU A 668 47.75 10.24 -56.15
N ILE A 669 48.87 9.75 -56.69
CA ILE A 669 49.82 10.57 -57.47
C ILE A 669 49.13 11.20 -58.69
N ASN A 670 48.31 10.41 -59.40
CA ASN A 670 47.55 10.90 -60.56
C ASN A 670 46.52 11.97 -60.14
N ALA A 671 45.83 11.77 -59.02
CA ALA A 671 44.89 12.75 -58.48
C ALA A 671 45.59 14.06 -58.08
N ILE A 672 46.76 13.99 -57.45
CA ILE A 672 47.59 15.16 -57.09
C ILE A 672 48.00 15.93 -58.34
N ALA A 673 48.50 15.23 -59.37
CA ALA A 673 48.88 15.86 -60.63
C ALA A 673 47.67 16.52 -61.32
N ALA A 674 46.49 15.86 -61.30
CA ALA A 674 45.25 16.40 -61.84
C ALA A 674 44.76 17.65 -61.08
N ALA A 675 45.03 17.74 -59.77
CA ALA A 675 44.76 18.93 -58.94
C ALA A 675 45.77 20.07 -59.16
N GLY A 676 46.78 19.89 -60.01
CA GLY A 676 47.81 20.89 -60.32
C GLY A 676 49.09 20.80 -59.47
N GLY A 677 49.25 19.71 -58.70
CA GLY A 677 50.47 19.40 -57.95
C GLY A 677 51.57 18.77 -58.83
N PRO A 678 52.75 18.49 -58.25
CA PRO A 678 53.82 17.78 -58.95
C PRO A 678 53.46 16.30 -59.16
N THR A 679 54.06 15.68 -60.17
CA THR A 679 54.07 14.22 -60.31
C THR A 679 55.09 13.63 -59.35
N TYR A 680 54.65 13.29 -58.14
CA TYR A 680 55.49 12.63 -57.15
C TYR A 680 55.94 11.23 -57.60
N GLN A 681 57.08 10.79 -57.09
CA GLN A 681 57.46 9.38 -57.03
C GLN A 681 57.24 8.85 -55.61
N TYR A 682 57.15 7.53 -55.43
CA TYR A 682 56.96 6.92 -54.12
C TYR A 682 57.96 5.83 -53.78
N ARG A 683 58.17 5.60 -52.48
CA ARG A 683 58.90 4.44 -51.93
C ARG A 683 58.20 3.91 -50.69
N GLN A 684 58.14 2.58 -50.57
CA GLN A 684 57.51 1.85 -49.47
C GLN A 684 58.09 0.42 -49.39
N ILE A 685 57.72 -0.33 -48.35
CA ILE A 685 58.06 -1.75 -48.18
C ILE A 685 56.75 -2.52 -47.95
N ASN A 686 56.44 -3.48 -48.83
CA ASN A 686 55.28 -4.35 -48.69
C ASN A 686 55.34 -5.11 -47.36
N PRO A 687 54.31 -5.04 -46.50
CA PRO A 687 54.20 -5.83 -45.28
C PRO A 687 54.33 -7.34 -45.50
N VAL A 688 54.56 -8.09 -44.43
CA VAL A 688 54.15 -9.50 -44.42
C VAL A 688 52.64 -9.51 -44.20
N ASP A 689 51.95 -10.38 -44.94
CA ASP A 689 50.50 -10.53 -44.87
C ASP A 689 49.99 -10.69 -43.43
N ASP A 690 48.95 -9.95 -43.07
CA ASP A 690 48.33 -9.87 -41.74
C ASP A 690 49.27 -9.42 -40.59
N THR A 691 50.47 -8.85 -40.89
CA THR A 691 51.43 -8.44 -39.85
C THR A 691 51.54 -6.95 -39.59
N ASN A 692 51.00 -6.12 -40.47
CA ASN A 692 50.91 -4.68 -40.30
C ASN A 692 49.43 -4.31 -40.40
N GLY A 693 48.90 -3.47 -39.52
CA GLY A 693 47.49 -3.13 -39.67
C GLY A 693 46.85 -2.33 -38.55
N GLY A 694 45.54 -2.21 -38.69
CA GLY A 694 44.61 -1.38 -37.93
C GLY A 694 43.16 -1.62 -38.41
N GLU A 695 42.98 -2.05 -39.65
CA GLU A 695 41.74 -2.61 -40.21
C GLU A 695 41.90 -4.13 -40.42
N PRO A 696 40.94 -4.97 -39.99
CA PRO A 696 41.02 -6.43 -40.17
C PRO A 696 41.15 -6.84 -41.64
N GLY A 697 42.15 -7.66 -41.95
CA GLY A 697 42.39 -8.23 -43.29
C GLY A 697 43.21 -7.37 -44.25
N GLY A 698 43.51 -6.12 -43.91
CA GLY A 698 44.33 -5.23 -44.73
C GLY A 698 45.75 -5.04 -44.21
N ASN A 699 46.70 -4.82 -45.12
CA ASN A 699 48.12 -4.67 -44.84
C ASN A 699 48.58 -3.21 -44.91
N ILE A 700 48.14 -2.42 -43.93
CA ILE A 700 48.32 -0.97 -43.95
C ILE A 700 49.79 -0.59 -43.68
N ARG A 701 50.33 0.36 -44.43
CA ARG A 701 51.72 0.84 -44.25
C ARG A 701 51.86 2.36 -44.29
N VAL A 702 53.08 2.79 -43.97
CA VAL A 702 53.60 4.12 -44.28
C VAL A 702 54.39 4.09 -45.59
N GLY A 703 54.54 5.25 -46.24
CA GLY A 703 55.38 5.39 -47.43
C GLY A 703 55.78 6.84 -47.66
N PHE A 704 56.73 7.06 -48.58
CA PHE A 704 57.14 8.40 -48.98
C PHE A 704 56.54 8.76 -50.34
N LEU A 705 56.03 9.98 -50.49
CA LEU A 705 55.99 10.68 -51.78
C LEU A 705 57.11 11.73 -51.81
N PHE A 706 57.79 11.88 -52.95
CA PHE A 706 58.83 12.89 -53.11
C PHE A 706 58.83 13.46 -54.52
N ASN A 707 59.08 14.78 -54.62
CA ASN A 707 59.09 15.49 -55.89
C ASN A 707 60.46 15.27 -56.56
N PRO A 708 60.55 14.50 -57.67
CA PRO A 708 61.82 14.18 -58.31
C PRO A 708 62.50 15.40 -58.95
N GLN A 709 61.81 16.53 -59.09
CA GLN A 709 62.42 17.78 -59.55
C GLN A 709 63.21 18.51 -58.44
N LYS A 710 63.06 18.08 -57.19
CA LYS A 710 63.53 18.79 -55.99
C LYS A 710 64.44 17.93 -55.12
N VAL A 711 64.15 16.63 -55.03
CA VAL A 711 64.84 15.67 -54.17
C VAL A 711 65.09 14.38 -54.96
N THR A 712 66.28 13.80 -54.78
CA THR A 712 66.60 12.47 -55.30
C THR A 712 66.51 11.46 -54.17
N PHE A 713 65.70 10.42 -54.34
CA PHE A 713 65.68 9.30 -53.40
C PHE A 713 66.92 8.42 -53.60
N VAL A 714 67.61 8.07 -52.52
CA VAL A 714 68.78 7.19 -52.57
C VAL A 714 68.32 5.76 -52.30
N ASP A 715 68.16 4.97 -53.36
CA ASP A 715 67.78 3.56 -53.26
C ASP A 715 68.99 2.69 -52.84
N ARG A 716 68.86 1.99 -51.72
CA ARG A 716 69.83 0.99 -51.23
C ARG A 716 69.13 -0.34 -50.98
N PRO A 717 69.58 -1.43 -51.63
CA PRO A 717 68.96 -2.75 -51.46
C PRO A 717 69.14 -3.27 -50.02
N GLY A 718 68.28 -4.21 -49.61
CA GLY A 718 68.38 -4.89 -48.31
C GLY A 718 67.25 -4.62 -47.32
N GLY A 719 66.39 -3.63 -47.60
CA GLY A 719 65.19 -3.36 -46.82
C GLY A 719 64.10 -4.40 -47.11
N THR A 720 63.62 -5.07 -46.06
CA THR A 720 62.49 -6.01 -46.12
C THR A 720 61.55 -5.73 -44.93
N SER A 721 60.36 -6.34 -44.93
CA SER A 721 59.39 -6.21 -43.83
C SER A 721 59.83 -6.80 -42.49
N THR A 722 60.97 -7.49 -42.47
CA THR A 722 61.53 -8.16 -41.29
C THR A 722 62.98 -7.77 -41.02
N SER A 723 63.63 -6.99 -41.89
CA SER A 723 65.01 -6.55 -41.70
C SER A 723 65.08 -5.17 -41.05
N SER A 724 65.83 -5.07 -39.95
CA SER A 724 66.12 -3.78 -39.31
C SER A 724 67.21 -3.04 -40.10
N THR A 725 66.97 -1.75 -40.33
CA THR A 725 67.93 -0.85 -40.99
C THR A 725 68.86 -0.24 -39.95
N THR A 726 70.17 -0.30 -40.19
CA THR A 726 71.17 0.30 -39.31
C THR A 726 71.68 1.62 -39.89
N VAL A 727 72.00 2.55 -39.01
CA VAL A 727 72.78 3.75 -39.35
C VAL A 727 74.26 3.39 -39.23
N THR A 728 75.03 3.67 -40.27
CA THR A 728 76.46 3.42 -40.35
C THR A 728 77.21 4.75 -40.48
N ASP A 729 78.29 4.94 -39.73
CA ASP A 729 79.16 6.14 -39.83
C ASP A 729 80.09 6.11 -41.07
N ALA A 730 79.74 5.33 -42.09
CA ALA A 730 80.67 4.89 -43.14
C ALA A 730 80.39 5.49 -44.54
N GLY A 731 79.76 6.65 -44.64
CA GLY A 731 79.75 7.43 -45.88
C GLY A 731 81.20 7.82 -46.28
N SER A 732 81.51 7.86 -47.58
CA SER A 732 82.84 8.22 -48.10
C SER A 732 83.30 9.65 -47.77
N ASP A 733 82.44 10.43 -47.14
CA ASP A 733 82.54 11.84 -46.77
C ASP A 733 82.35 12.10 -45.27
N GLY A 734 82.15 11.06 -44.45
CA GLY A 734 81.84 11.17 -43.01
C GLY A 734 80.38 11.52 -42.70
N ILE A 735 79.48 11.41 -43.68
CA ILE A 735 78.03 11.59 -43.49
C ILE A 735 77.41 10.23 -43.07
N PRO A 736 76.51 10.19 -42.06
CA PRO A 736 75.80 8.98 -41.69
C PRO A 736 75.03 8.37 -42.87
N ASP A 737 75.14 7.06 -43.05
CA ASP A 737 74.48 6.32 -44.11
C ASP A 737 73.58 5.19 -43.59
N LEU A 738 72.48 4.88 -44.29
CA LEU A 738 71.56 3.78 -43.99
C LEU A 738 72.00 2.49 -44.69
N SER A 739 71.93 1.35 -43.98
CA SER A 739 72.19 0.03 -44.56
C SER A 739 71.20 -0.39 -45.66
N ALA A 740 70.00 0.20 -45.66
CA ALA A 740 68.94 0.00 -46.64
C ALA A 740 68.09 1.29 -46.76
N SER A 741 67.56 1.58 -47.95
CA SER A 741 66.73 2.76 -48.21
C SER A 741 65.82 2.49 -49.41
N PRO A 742 64.48 2.43 -49.24
CA PRO A 742 63.78 2.51 -47.96
C PRO A 742 64.14 1.34 -47.03
N GLY A 743 63.97 1.54 -45.73
CA GLY A 743 64.29 0.55 -44.70
C GLY A 743 63.42 0.71 -43.46
N LEU A 744 63.24 -0.33 -42.64
CA LEU A 744 62.42 -0.26 -41.42
C LEU A 744 63.26 -0.15 -40.14
N ILE A 745 62.73 0.53 -39.12
CA ILE A 745 63.32 0.58 -37.78
C ILE A 745 62.75 -0.58 -36.96
N ASP A 746 63.62 -1.51 -36.54
CA ASP A 746 63.27 -2.62 -35.64
C ASP A 746 61.91 -3.26 -35.94
N PRO A 747 61.67 -3.74 -37.17
CA PRO A 747 60.33 -4.15 -37.64
C PRO A 747 59.78 -5.39 -36.93
N THR A 748 60.59 -6.10 -36.15
CA THR A 748 60.19 -7.27 -35.35
C THR A 748 59.88 -6.93 -33.90
N ASN A 749 59.97 -5.65 -33.50
CA ASN A 749 59.64 -5.23 -32.16
C ASN A 749 58.16 -5.49 -31.87
N ALA A 750 57.86 -6.09 -30.73
CA ALA A 750 56.49 -6.39 -30.32
C ALA A 750 55.61 -5.12 -30.20
N ALA A 751 56.22 -3.95 -30.00
CA ALA A 751 55.52 -2.66 -30.01
C ALA A 751 54.79 -2.35 -31.34
N PHE A 752 55.21 -2.99 -32.45
CA PHE A 752 54.64 -2.78 -33.77
C PHE A 752 53.74 -3.92 -34.26
N ASN A 753 53.43 -4.93 -33.43
CA ASN A 753 52.61 -6.09 -33.83
C ASN A 753 51.19 -5.70 -34.30
N ALA A 754 50.68 -4.56 -33.82
CA ALA A 754 49.36 -4.04 -34.18
C ALA A 754 49.43 -2.59 -34.69
N SER A 755 50.59 -2.19 -35.25
CA SER A 755 50.79 -0.85 -35.80
C SER A 755 51.53 -0.90 -37.13
N ARG A 756 51.66 0.25 -37.78
CA ARG A 756 52.48 0.39 -38.99
C ARG A 756 53.94 0.49 -38.55
N LYS A 757 54.83 -0.22 -39.24
CA LYS A 757 56.26 -0.27 -38.92
C LYS A 757 56.94 1.04 -39.38
N PRO A 758 57.78 1.69 -38.55
CA PRO A 758 58.42 2.95 -38.93
C PRO A 758 59.38 2.79 -40.11
N LEU A 759 59.23 3.66 -41.12
CA LEU A 759 60.03 3.65 -42.36
C LEU A 759 61.08 4.75 -42.34
N LEU A 760 62.28 4.42 -42.83
CA LEU A 760 63.42 5.29 -43.02
C LEU A 760 63.76 5.40 -44.50
N ALA A 761 64.31 6.54 -44.89
CA ALA A 761 64.82 6.79 -46.22
C ALA A 761 66.03 7.73 -46.18
N SER A 762 66.91 7.57 -47.16
CA SER A 762 67.99 8.49 -47.47
C SER A 762 67.59 9.31 -48.70
N LEU A 763 67.74 10.62 -48.60
CA LEU A 763 67.36 11.59 -49.64
C LEU A 763 68.56 12.51 -49.91
N PHE A 764 68.75 12.93 -51.16
CA PHE A 764 69.79 13.85 -51.60
C PHE A 764 69.21 15.07 -52.31
#